data_AF-A0A7S0HCY8-F1
#
_entry.id   AF-A0A7S0HCY8-F1
#
_cell.length_a   1.000
_cell.length_b   1.000
_cell.length_c   1.000
_cell.angle_alpha   90.00
_cell.angle_beta   90.00
_cell.angle_gamma   90.00
#
_symmetry.space_group_name_H-M   'P 1'
#
loop_
_entity.id
_entity.type
_entity.pdbx_description
1 polymer ?
#
loop_
_entity_poly.entity_id
_entity_poly.type
_entity_poly.pdbx_seq_one_letter_code
_entity_poly.pdbx_strand_id
1 'polypeptide(L)'
;MSAETEQEHRLSDEGMRRFPSHERLDSMFATVGGIMKSAGGKPKSSQSLQEDLRAAENKPLSSRMLVTSMLVLVFCLLLNQVGLFVPLVIMARNCALSKVPPSVLPKYATCSDEMLANEMTIIVTVKDTCSQLPGFLTGLERFAPPSVHLIYTFPNFKSCATIDLAPQLKYWKKVTKIPLPLRASPMQGWLDAIPYVKTKYSMLLHNDGYALDSFFGCELLQALKARQRDEPDSNYSLAAPMLFESKADGSLAAHATQTNLRLVEDDSPQGMTVRHDHSLRRALNRGRDYQEGPQTDFVEDHGFLIDTDKIGTVIDPKASFTLEYIDMIMTIRAKGWRVLFTPTARLEFRVTEFSWRDIPYFMYKRSEATAHGTRDYLMAKWQANFPNTGFWTYIKYTIIEQHVYRDELRRVCDAAVANPSAHGCDLHLPTAWKDQAALVFGFFQMVGYNRYQLGGKTVDFIEVLERLDRGWGPSSKEPVQVSRTLWRPPIKSPRATYLSSREILPVGPAGTGVEAEMEHEYLPFSVAKLTFGSCAAVPDGVDAVCGLLLEQAEGCVCWINMPTFKSNSLLIRFIAALAALVKLPSRVTTFVEMALDGSRNGTEHVLPLRRFEGSSFALSTCDLREADCRGEFAFDKRSRLKLFRGAPATPSEVTAALEAAI
;
A
#
# COMPACT_ATOMS: atom_id res chain seq x y z
N MET A 1 21.95 -49.79 13.86
CA MET A 1 23.26 -49.92 14.54
C MET A 1 24.28 -49.15 13.72
N SER A 2 25.05 -48.27 14.40
CA SER A 2 26.25 -47.49 14.00
C SER A 2 26.13 -46.55 12.79
N ALA A 3 26.24 -45.22 12.90
CA ALA A 3 27.40 -44.38 13.31
C ALA A 3 28.61 -44.64 12.37
N GLU A 4 29.38 -43.70 11.83
CA GLU A 4 29.62 -42.26 11.96
C GLU A 4 30.64 -41.95 10.83
N THR A 5 30.62 -40.75 10.23
CA THR A 5 31.83 -39.91 10.04
C THR A 5 31.42 -38.59 9.37
N GLU A 6 31.50 -37.53 10.17
CA GLU A 6 31.58 -36.14 9.73
C GLU A 6 32.87 -35.89 8.94
N GLN A 7 32.78 -35.07 7.90
CA GLN A 7 33.94 -34.38 7.36
C GLN A 7 33.58 -32.91 7.12
N GLU A 8 34.19 -32.05 7.92
CA GLU A 8 34.14 -30.59 7.82
C GLU A 8 34.59 -30.12 6.43
N HIS A 9 33.84 -29.20 5.83
CA HIS A 9 34.39 -28.28 4.84
C HIS A 9 33.98 -26.84 5.15
N ARG A 10 34.97 -26.07 5.61
CA ARG A 10 34.99 -24.61 5.63
C ARG A 10 34.78 -24.08 4.21
N LEU A 11 33.85 -23.14 4.06
CA LEU A 11 33.78 -22.24 2.90
C LEU A 11 33.69 -20.79 3.39
N SER A 12 34.50 -19.98 2.72
CA SER A 12 34.93 -18.62 3.00
C SER A 12 33.81 -17.58 3.02
N ASP A 13 33.85 -16.73 4.04
CA ASP A 13 33.18 -15.43 4.09
C ASP A 13 33.87 -14.46 3.14
N GLU A 14 33.18 -14.00 2.10
CA GLU A 14 33.37 -12.67 1.51
C GLU A 14 32.10 -12.22 0.77
N GLY A 15 31.50 -11.12 1.23
CA GLY A 15 30.53 -10.34 0.44
C GLY A 15 29.04 -10.52 0.70
N MET A 16 28.53 -10.21 1.90
CA MET A 16 27.32 -9.38 2.14
C MET A 16 26.98 -9.38 3.64
N ARG A 17 26.86 -8.17 4.23
CA ARG A 17 26.54 -7.95 5.64
C ARG A 17 25.17 -8.56 6.01
N ARG A 18 25.20 -9.74 6.62
CA ARG A 18 24.06 -10.33 7.34
C ARG A 18 23.86 -9.59 8.67
N PHE A 19 22.63 -9.19 8.97
CA PHE A 19 22.27 -8.84 10.34
C PHE A 19 22.39 -10.11 11.22
N PRO A 20 23.01 -10.02 12.42
CA PRO A 20 23.19 -11.19 13.28
C PRO A 20 21.85 -11.76 13.75
N SER A 21 21.79 -13.09 13.88
CA SER A 21 20.61 -13.83 14.34
C SER A 21 20.21 -13.45 15.77
N HIS A 22 18.89 -13.53 16.01
CA HIS A 22 18.16 -13.08 17.20
C HIS A 22 18.50 -13.76 18.53
N GLU A 23 19.36 -14.77 18.57
CA GLU A 23 19.71 -15.51 19.81
C GLU A 23 20.50 -14.67 20.83
N ARG A 24 21.15 -13.57 20.41
CA ARG A 24 21.88 -12.70 21.34
C ARG A 24 20.98 -11.80 22.20
N LEU A 25 19.75 -11.50 21.77
CA LEU A 25 18.83 -10.64 22.54
C LEU A 25 18.10 -11.40 23.67
N ASP A 26 17.85 -12.69 23.50
CA ASP A 26 17.26 -13.52 24.57
C ASP A 26 18.20 -13.68 25.78
N SER A 27 19.52 -13.52 25.58
CA SER A 27 20.50 -13.53 26.67
C SER A 27 20.42 -12.31 27.59
N MET A 28 19.89 -11.17 27.13
CA MET A 28 19.71 -9.96 27.97
C MET A 28 18.44 -10.01 28.82
N PHE A 29 17.43 -10.80 28.43
CA PHE A 29 16.19 -10.98 29.21
C PHE A 29 16.36 -11.89 30.43
N ALA A 30 17.43 -12.70 30.47
CA ALA A 30 17.80 -13.50 31.64
C ALA A 30 18.25 -12.65 32.84
N THR A 31 18.63 -11.39 32.64
CA THR A 31 19.14 -10.51 33.71
C THR A 31 18.04 -9.96 34.62
N VAL A 32 16.80 -9.81 34.13
CA VAL A 32 15.67 -9.32 34.95
C VAL A 32 15.15 -10.42 35.89
N GLY A 33 15.28 -11.69 35.50
CA GLY A 33 14.95 -12.85 36.36
C GLY A 33 15.92 -13.07 37.53
N GLY A 34 17.06 -12.37 37.56
CA GLY A 34 18.07 -12.46 38.63
C GLY A 34 17.66 -11.77 39.94
N ILE A 35 16.71 -10.83 39.90
CA ILE A 35 16.32 -10.02 41.07
C ILE A 35 15.44 -10.82 42.07
N MET A 36 14.83 -11.93 41.64
CA MET A 36 13.91 -12.72 42.47
C MET A 36 14.53 -13.97 43.12
N LYS A 37 15.85 -14.17 43.02
CA LYS A 37 16.53 -15.36 43.56
C LYS A 37 17.56 -14.97 44.61
N SER A 38 17.60 -15.74 45.70
CA SER A 38 18.71 -15.64 46.67
C SER A 38 19.99 -16.25 46.08
N ALA A 39 21.16 -15.90 46.64
CA ALA A 39 22.43 -16.53 46.29
C ALA A 39 22.30 -18.06 46.49
N GLY A 40 22.26 -18.80 45.38
CA GLY A 40 21.93 -20.24 45.37
C GLY A 40 20.66 -20.62 44.61
N GLY A 41 19.95 -19.67 44.00
CA GLY A 41 18.94 -19.95 42.97
C GLY A 41 17.57 -20.42 43.46
N LYS A 42 17.31 -20.47 44.77
CA LYS A 42 16.00 -20.79 45.34
C LYS A 42 15.11 -19.55 45.45
N PRO A 43 13.78 -19.68 45.20
CA PRO A 43 12.82 -18.59 45.42
C PRO A 43 12.77 -18.21 46.90
N LYS A 44 12.82 -16.90 47.19
CA LYS A 44 12.71 -16.36 48.56
C LYS A 44 11.34 -16.70 49.14
N SER A 45 11.29 -17.09 50.41
CA SER A 45 10.03 -17.32 51.14
C SER A 45 9.26 -16.00 51.32
N SER A 46 7.93 -16.08 51.37
CA SER A 46 7.04 -14.91 51.51
C SER A 46 7.35 -14.04 52.74
N GLN A 47 7.84 -14.66 53.83
CA GLN A 47 8.26 -13.96 55.05
C GLN A 47 9.55 -13.13 54.85
N SER A 48 10.57 -13.64 54.14
CA SER A 48 11.80 -12.88 53.90
C SER A 48 11.60 -11.75 52.89
N LEU A 49 10.66 -11.92 51.95
CA LEU A 49 10.22 -10.87 51.04
C LEU A 49 9.49 -9.72 51.78
N GLN A 50 8.69 -10.06 52.81
CA GLN A 50 7.96 -9.10 53.63
C GLN A 50 8.88 -8.30 54.57
N GLU A 51 9.93 -8.92 55.11
CA GLU A 51 10.94 -8.24 55.93
C GLU A 51 11.83 -7.31 55.09
N ASP A 52 12.23 -7.74 53.87
CA ASP A 52 12.98 -6.90 52.92
C ASP A 52 12.15 -5.69 52.44
N LEU A 53 10.84 -5.85 52.21
CA LEU A 53 9.93 -4.78 51.82
C LEU A 53 9.71 -3.75 52.96
N ARG A 54 9.55 -4.21 54.21
CA ARG A 54 9.44 -3.32 55.38
C ARG A 54 10.77 -2.60 55.69
N ALA A 55 11.91 -3.22 55.39
CA ALA A 55 13.21 -2.57 55.47
C ALA A 55 13.47 -1.56 54.34
N ALA A 56 12.78 -1.69 53.21
CA ALA A 56 12.82 -0.73 52.10
C ALA A 56 11.86 0.45 52.31
N GLU A 57 10.70 0.25 52.92
CA GLU A 57 9.74 1.32 53.27
C GLU A 57 10.28 2.34 54.29
N ASN A 58 11.20 1.92 55.17
CA ASN A 58 11.76 2.78 56.22
C ASN A 58 13.05 3.53 55.83
N LYS A 59 13.51 3.46 54.57
CA LYS A 59 14.65 4.25 54.10
C LYS A 59 14.17 5.55 53.46
N PRO A 60 14.68 6.73 53.89
CA PRO A 60 14.36 7.97 53.19
C PRO A 60 14.82 7.83 51.74
N LEU A 61 13.89 8.04 50.80
CA LEU A 61 14.18 8.08 49.37
C LEU A 61 15.37 9.03 49.17
N SER A 62 16.51 8.47 48.76
CA SER A 62 17.70 9.29 48.54
C SER A 62 17.35 10.40 47.55
N SER A 63 17.84 11.62 47.78
CA SER A 63 17.55 12.79 46.93
C SER A 63 17.80 12.54 45.44
N ARG A 64 18.74 11.63 45.11
CA ARG A 64 19.00 11.19 43.74
C ARG A 64 17.84 10.41 43.11
N MET A 65 17.18 9.51 43.84
CA MET A 65 15.99 8.82 43.32
C MET A 65 14.80 9.77 43.18
N LEU A 66 14.62 10.71 44.11
CA LEU A 66 13.56 11.71 44.03
C LEU A 66 13.73 12.62 42.79
N VAL A 67 14.96 13.06 42.51
CA VAL A 67 15.30 13.86 41.32
C VAL A 67 15.09 13.05 40.05
N THR A 68 15.53 11.79 39.98
CA THR A 68 15.31 10.95 38.79
C THR A 68 13.81 10.67 38.56
N SER A 69 13.04 10.39 39.61
CA SER A 69 11.59 10.20 39.51
C SER A 69 10.86 11.48 39.10
N MET A 70 11.28 12.65 39.60
CA MET A 70 10.77 13.95 39.16
C MET A 70 11.13 14.23 37.70
N LEU A 71 12.35 13.94 37.26
CA LEU A 71 12.76 14.11 35.87
C LEU A 71 11.99 13.18 34.93
N VAL A 72 11.75 11.93 35.33
CA VAL A 72 10.89 10.99 34.59
C VAL A 72 9.45 11.52 34.55
N LEU A 73 8.90 11.99 35.66
CA LEU A 73 7.55 12.57 35.69
C LEU A 73 7.44 13.80 34.79
N VAL A 74 8.40 14.72 34.86
CA VAL A 74 8.47 15.92 33.99
C VAL A 74 8.62 15.52 32.53
N PHE A 75 9.46 14.53 32.22
CA PHE A 75 9.59 14.00 30.86
C PHE A 75 8.29 13.36 30.37
N CYS A 76 7.61 12.56 31.20
CA CYS A 76 6.30 11.98 30.88
C CYS A 76 5.23 13.06 30.69
N LEU A 77 5.22 14.10 31.52
CA LEU A 77 4.30 15.24 31.42
C LEU A 77 4.59 16.07 30.16
N LEU A 78 5.85 16.33 29.83
CA LEU A 78 6.27 17.00 28.60
C LEU A 78 5.86 16.19 27.38
N LEU A 79 6.16 14.88 27.36
CA LEU A 79 5.71 13.96 26.31
C LEU A 79 4.18 13.93 26.20
N ASN A 80 3.45 14.05 27.32
CA ASN A 80 1.99 14.07 27.30
C ASN A 80 1.45 15.40 26.76
N GLN A 81 2.10 16.52 27.09
CA GLN A 81 1.74 17.84 26.56
C GLN A 81 1.99 17.96 25.05
N VAL A 82 3.00 17.28 24.52
CA VAL A 82 3.23 17.20 23.06
C VAL A 82 2.49 16.03 22.39
N GLY A 83 1.61 15.32 23.11
CA GLY A 83 0.79 14.23 22.56
C GLY A 83 1.55 12.92 22.25
N LEU A 84 2.80 12.79 22.67
CA LEU A 84 3.69 11.65 22.38
C LEU A 84 3.75 10.59 23.51
N PHE A 85 3.29 10.91 24.72
CA PHE A 85 3.33 9.97 25.85
C PHE A 85 2.53 8.69 25.60
N VAL A 86 1.29 8.82 25.13
CA VAL A 86 0.43 7.67 24.81
C VAL A 86 1.04 6.82 23.68
N PRO A 87 1.50 7.39 22.55
CA PRO A 87 2.27 6.64 21.56
C PRO A 87 3.47 5.89 22.12
N LEU A 88 4.31 6.52 22.95
CA LEU A 88 5.52 5.88 23.49
C LEU A 88 5.21 4.70 24.42
N VAL A 89 4.20 4.84 25.28
CA VAL A 89 3.73 3.74 26.14
C VAL A 89 3.17 2.59 25.30
N ILE A 90 2.39 2.89 24.25
CA ILE A 90 1.86 1.88 23.34
C ILE A 90 2.99 1.24 22.52
N MET A 91 4.00 1.99 22.09
CA MET A 91 5.18 1.48 21.39
C MET A 91 5.96 0.49 22.27
N ALA A 92 6.24 0.86 23.52
CA ALA A 92 6.90 -0.03 24.49
C ALA A 92 6.08 -1.30 24.75
N ARG A 93 4.75 -1.18 24.92
CA ARG A 93 3.83 -2.31 25.02
C ARG A 93 3.93 -3.21 23.78
N ASN A 94 3.88 -2.60 22.59
CA ASN A 94 3.88 -3.32 21.32
C ASN A 94 5.19 -4.09 21.08
N CYS A 95 6.32 -3.66 21.62
CA CYS A 95 7.57 -4.43 21.60
C CYS A 95 7.39 -5.81 22.26
N ALA A 96 6.65 -5.89 23.36
CA ALA A 96 6.40 -7.13 24.10
C ALA A 96 5.22 -7.99 23.59
N LEU A 97 4.41 -7.47 22.65
CA LEU A 97 3.24 -8.18 22.12
C LEU A 97 3.58 -9.08 20.91
N SER A 98 2.77 -10.12 20.68
CA SER A 98 2.87 -11.00 19.51
C SER A 98 2.84 -10.23 18.19
N LYS A 99 3.41 -10.84 17.14
CA LYS A 99 3.38 -10.34 15.76
C LYS A 99 1.96 -10.29 15.17
N VAL A 100 1.04 -11.08 15.71
CA VAL A 100 -0.35 -11.18 15.26
C VAL A 100 -1.27 -10.63 16.36
N PRO A 101 -2.31 -9.83 16.04
CA PRO A 101 -3.27 -9.36 17.02
C PRO A 101 -3.96 -10.55 17.70
N PRO A 102 -4.28 -10.45 19.00
CA PRO A 102 -4.95 -11.52 19.71
C PRO A 102 -6.29 -11.86 19.05
N SER A 103 -6.74 -13.10 19.20
CA SER A 103 -8.10 -13.49 18.79
C SER A 103 -9.14 -12.65 19.52
N VAL A 104 -10.26 -12.42 18.86
CA VAL A 104 -11.45 -11.76 19.40
C VAL A 104 -12.63 -12.70 19.29
N LEU A 105 -13.59 -12.58 20.22
CA LEU A 105 -14.85 -13.31 20.18
C LEU A 105 -15.93 -12.41 19.55
N PRO A 106 -16.92 -12.99 18.86
CA PRO A 106 -18.05 -12.22 18.35
C PRO A 106 -18.81 -11.59 19.52
N LYS A 107 -19.24 -10.34 19.34
CA LYS A 107 -20.07 -9.63 20.32
C LYS A 107 -21.55 -9.91 20.10
N TYR A 108 -21.94 -10.23 18.87
CA TYR A 108 -23.34 -10.42 18.47
C TYR A 108 -23.69 -11.90 18.27
N ALA A 109 -24.99 -12.17 18.20
CA ALA A 109 -25.49 -13.51 17.94
C ALA A 109 -25.03 -14.01 16.56
N THR A 110 -24.73 -15.30 16.46
CA THR A 110 -24.35 -15.95 15.20
C THR A 110 -25.51 -15.96 14.21
N CYS A 111 -25.19 -15.73 12.94
CA CYS A 111 -26.16 -15.76 11.85
C CYS A 111 -26.28 -17.18 11.31
N SER A 112 -27.49 -17.58 10.92
CA SER A 112 -27.66 -18.77 10.08
C SER A 112 -27.26 -18.49 8.64
N ASP A 113 -26.93 -19.55 7.89
CA ASP A 113 -26.61 -19.43 6.46
C ASP A 113 -27.76 -18.83 5.65
N GLU A 114 -28.99 -19.18 6.03
CA GLU A 114 -30.22 -18.65 5.44
C GLU A 114 -30.37 -17.15 5.71
N MET A 115 -30.10 -16.70 6.94
CA MET A 115 -30.14 -15.28 7.28
C MET A 115 -29.12 -14.50 6.45
N LEU A 116 -27.87 -14.97 6.36
CA LEU A 116 -26.84 -14.28 5.56
C LEU A 116 -27.24 -14.21 4.08
N ALA A 117 -27.75 -15.32 3.51
CA ALA A 117 -28.17 -15.35 2.10
C ALA A 117 -29.36 -14.43 1.79
N ASN A 118 -30.30 -14.29 2.73
CA ASN A 118 -31.50 -13.48 2.54
C ASN A 118 -31.26 -11.98 2.81
N GLU A 119 -30.29 -11.64 3.66
CA GLU A 119 -30.09 -10.26 4.10
C GLU A 119 -28.85 -9.57 3.51
N MET A 120 -27.87 -10.32 3.00
CA MET A 120 -26.60 -9.77 2.54
C MET A 120 -26.18 -10.28 1.16
N THR A 121 -25.71 -9.39 0.30
CA THR A 121 -24.99 -9.71 -0.96
C THR A 121 -23.55 -9.25 -0.86
N ILE A 122 -22.60 -10.06 -1.34
CA ILE A 122 -21.18 -9.70 -1.35
C ILE A 122 -20.83 -9.17 -2.73
N ILE A 123 -20.28 -7.95 -2.78
CA ILE A 123 -19.88 -7.28 -4.02
C ILE A 123 -18.37 -7.01 -3.97
N VAL A 124 -17.63 -7.71 -4.82
CA VAL A 124 -16.17 -7.65 -4.90
C VAL A 124 -15.75 -6.86 -6.14
N THR A 125 -14.80 -5.94 -6.01
CA THR A 125 -14.22 -5.26 -7.17
C THR A 125 -12.70 -5.43 -7.18
N VAL A 126 -12.14 -5.70 -8.35
CA VAL A 126 -10.68 -5.82 -8.53
C VAL A 126 -10.05 -4.43 -8.50
N LYS A 127 -9.34 -4.10 -7.41
CA LYS A 127 -8.73 -2.78 -7.19
C LYS A 127 -7.33 -2.69 -7.81
N ASP A 128 -6.35 -3.39 -7.27
CA ASP A 128 -4.94 -3.24 -7.70
C ASP A 128 -4.39 -4.47 -8.42
N THR A 129 -4.78 -5.67 -8.00
CA THR A 129 -4.22 -6.94 -8.48
C THR A 129 -5.30 -7.87 -9.01
N CYS A 130 -5.23 -8.24 -10.28
CA CYS A 130 -6.09 -9.27 -10.84
C CYS A 130 -5.65 -10.67 -10.40
N SER A 131 -4.34 -10.89 -10.26
CA SER A 131 -3.75 -12.20 -9.90
C SER A 131 -4.17 -12.70 -8.53
N GLN A 132 -4.56 -11.80 -7.64
CA GLN A 132 -4.97 -12.11 -6.27
C GLN A 132 -6.43 -12.60 -6.15
N LEU A 133 -7.23 -12.38 -7.20
CA LEU A 133 -8.66 -12.71 -7.16
C LEU A 133 -8.95 -14.20 -6.84
N PRO A 134 -8.22 -15.20 -7.37
CA PRO A 134 -8.44 -16.60 -7.02
C PRO A 134 -8.27 -16.86 -5.52
N GLY A 135 -7.14 -16.45 -4.93
CA GLY A 135 -6.88 -16.61 -3.50
C GLY A 135 -7.89 -15.86 -2.64
N PHE A 136 -8.29 -14.66 -3.09
CA PHE A 136 -9.32 -13.87 -2.43
C PHE A 136 -10.69 -14.56 -2.39
N LEU A 137 -11.15 -15.12 -3.52
CA LEU A 137 -12.45 -15.81 -3.58
C LEU A 137 -12.50 -17.02 -2.65
N THR A 138 -11.41 -17.78 -2.54
CA THR A 138 -11.29 -18.84 -1.54
C THR A 138 -11.31 -18.28 -0.11
N GLY A 139 -10.69 -17.12 0.12
CA GLY A 139 -10.72 -16.44 1.42
C GLY A 139 -12.14 -16.04 1.88
N LEU A 140 -13.06 -15.74 0.95
CA LEU A 140 -14.45 -15.42 1.28
C LEU A 140 -15.21 -16.62 1.86
N GLU A 141 -14.88 -17.86 1.45
CA GLU A 141 -15.51 -19.10 1.94
C GLU A 141 -15.39 -19.25 3.46
N ARG A 142 -14.44 -18.54 4.08
CA ARG A 142 -14.24 -18.51 5.53
C ARG A 142 -15.44 -17.99 6.32
N PHE A 143 -16.20 -17.04 5.75
CA PHE A 143 -17.32 -16.39 6.46
C PHE A 143 -18.62 -16.36 5.66
N ALA A 144 -18.56 -16.57 4.35
CA ALA A 144 -19.72 -16.48 3.47
C ALA A 144 -20.18 -17.89 3.06
N PRO A 145 -21.39 -18.33 3.43
CA PRO A 145 -21.91 -19.62 3.01
C PRO A 145 -22.23 -19.62 1.50
N PRO A 146 -22.30 -20.79 0.86
CA PRO A 146 -22.41 -20.92 -0.60
C PRO A 146 -23.73 -20.37 -1.17
N SER A 147 -24.75 -20.17 -0.32
CA SER A 147 -26.05 -19.58 -0.66
C SER A 147 -26.01 -18.05 -0.79
N VAL A 148 -25.02 -17.36 -0.23
CA VAL A 148 -24.87 -15.91 -0.38
C VAL A 148 -24.59 -15.58 -1.84
N HIS A 149 -25.23 -14.54 -2.37
CA HIS A 149 -24.97 -14.07 -3.72
C HIS A 149 -23.61 -13.36 -3.76
N LEU A 150 -22.69 -13.91 -4.55
CA LEU A 150 -21.44 -13.27 -4.92
C LEU A 150 -21.60 -12.50 -6.23
N ILE A 151 -21.31 -11.20 -6.20
CA ILE A 151 -21.12 -10.39 -7.40
C ILE A 151 -19.65 -9.99 -7.41
N TYR A 152 -18.94 -10.21 -8.51
CA TYR A 152 -17.61 -9.65 -8.65
C TYR A 152 -17.42 -8.93 -9.98
N THR A 153 -16.61 -7.88 -9.94
CA THR A 153 -16.29 -7.05 -11.09
C THR A 153 -14.79 -7.03 -11.33
N PHE A 154 -14.40 -6.95 -12.59
CA PHE A 154 -12.99 -7.03 -12.99
C PHE A 154 -12.73 -6.15 -14.21
N PRO A 155 -11.52 -5.60 -14.36
CA PRO A 155 -11.17 -4.88 -15.58
C PRO A 155 -11.20 -5.83 -16.78
N ASN A 156 -11.89 -5.42 -17.84
CA ASN A 156 -11.94 -6.13 -19.11
C ASN A 156 -10.65 -5.91 -19.91
N PHE A 157 -9.54 -6.31 -19.30
CA PHE A 157 -8.19 -6.27 -19.82
C PHE A 157 -7.68 -7.69 -19.97
N LYS A 158 -7.12 -8.06 -21.13
CA LYS A 158 -6.90 -9.48 -21.47
C LYS A 158 -6.01 -10.22 -20.45
N SER A 159 -5.00 -9.56 -19.88
CA SER A 159 -4.12 -10.17 -18.87
C SER A 159 -4.86 -10.50 -17.56
N CYS A 160 -5.91 -9.74 -17.22
CA CYS A 160 -6.78 -9.95 -16.06
C CYS A 160 -7.96 -10.89 -16.37
N ALA A 161 -8.65 -10.68 -17.48
CA ALA A 161 -9.88 -11.39 -17.85
C ALA A 161 -9.66 -12.89 -18.17
N THR A 162 -8.41 -13.31 -18.39
CA THR A 162 -8.04 -14.70 -18.72
C THR A 162 -7.62 -15.53 -17.50
N ILE A 163 -7.71 -14.98 -16.28
CA ILE A 163 -7.46 -15.74 -15.06
C ILE A 163 -8.60 -16.76 -14.89
N ASP A 164 -8.23 -18.04 -14.76
CA ASP A 164 -9.21 -19.11 -14.53
C ASP A 164 -9.70 -19.06 -13.08
N LEU A 165 -11.01 -18.87 -12.94
CA LEU A 165 -11.72 -18.85 -11.66
C LEU A 165 -12.71 -20.01 -11.54
N ALA A 166 -12.75 -20.93 -12.51
CA ALA A 166 -13.68 -22.05 -12.49
C ALA A 166 -13.61 -22.89 -11.20
N PRO A 167 -12.42 -23.16 -10.60
CA PRO A 167 -12.34 -23.89 -9.33
C PRO A 167 -13.03 -23.15 -8.17
N GLN A 168 -12.75 -21.86 -7.99
CA GLN A 168 -13.26 -21.05 -6.88
C GLN A 168 -14.76 -20.79 -7.00
N LEU A 169 -15.25 -20.65 -8.23
CA LEU A 169 -16.67 -20.35 -8.46
C LEU A 169 -17.59 -21.56 -8.26
N LYS A 170 -17.06 -22.79 -8.15
CA LYS A 170 -17.86 -23.98 -7.83
C LYS A 170 -18.48 -23.96 -6.44
N TYR A 171 -17.86 -23.25 -5.49
CA TYR A 171 -18.39 -23.12 -4.13
C TYR A 171 -19.75 -22.41 -4.13
N TRP A 172 -19.93 -21.42 -5.00
CA TRP A 172 -21.04 -20.48 -4.94
C TRP A 172 -22.26 -20.96 -5.72
N LYS A 173 -23.44 -20.95 -5.08
CA LYS A 173 -24.72 -21.29 -5.75
C LYS A 173 -25.21 -20.17 -6.67
N LYS A 174 -24.82 -18.92 -6.41
CA LYS A 174 -25.24 -17.75 -7.18
C LYS A 174 -24.07 -16.78 -7.37
N VAL A 175 -23.63 -16.63 -8.61
CA VAL A 175 -22.52 -15.74 -9.00
C VAL A 175 -22.96 -14.82 -10.13
N THR A 176 -22.60 -13.54 -10.03
CA THR A 176 -22.68 -12.58 -11.14
C THR A 176 -21.30 -12.01 -11.43
N LYS A 177 -20.92 -11.99 -12.71
CA LYS A 177 -19.64 -11.47 -13.19
C LYS A 177 -19.89 -10.21 -14.00
N ILE A 178 -19.21 -9.11 -13.68
CA ILE A 178 -19.38 -7.84 -14.40
C ILE A 178 -18.02 -7.38 -14.94
N PRO A 179 -17.77 -7.47 -16.25
CA PRO A 179 -16.58 -6.89 -16.85
C PRO A 179 -16.71 -5.36 -16.88
N LEU A 180 -15.67 -4.66 -16.44
CA LEU A 180 -15.60 -3.21 -16.46
C LEU A 180 -14.71 -2.72 -17.60
N PRO A 181 -15.06 -1.63 -18.29
CA PRO A 181 -14.11 -0.96 -19.19
C PRO A 181 -12.81 -0.63 -18.46
N LEU A 182 -11.67 -0.67 -19.17
CA LEU A 182 -10.36 -0.45 -18.54
C LEU A 182 -10.22 0.95 -17.91
N ARG A 183 -10.94 1.95 -18.42
CA ARG A 183 -11.01 3.30 -17.86
C ARG A 183 -11.90 3.43 -16.62
N ALA A 184 -12.74 2.44 -16.34
CA ALA A 184 -13.62 2.50 -15.18
C ALA A 184 -12.81 2.28 -13.89
N SER A 185 -13.16 3.02 -12.84
CA SER A 185 -12.62 2.75 -11.51
C SER A 185 -13.28 1.51 -10.90
N PRO A 186 -12.63 0.82 -9.93
CA PRO A 186 -13.23 -0.29 -9.20
C PRO A 186 -14.58 0.04 -8.58
N MET A 187 -14.74 1.28 -8.10
CA MET A 187 -15.98 1.78 -7.50
C MET A 187 -17.15 1.79 -8.48
N GLN A 188 -16.90 1.91 -9.79
CA GLN A 188 -17.95 1.73 -10.80
C GLN A 188 -18.56 0.33 -10.73
N GLY A 189 -17.75 -0.69 -10.41
CA GLY A 189 -18.23 -2.05 -10.25
C GLY A 189 -19.23 -2.23 -9.11
N TRP A 190 -19.09 -1.47 -8.02
CA TRP A 190 -20.10 -1.46 -6.95
C TRP A 190 -21.42 -0.86 -7.41
N LEU A 191 -21.39 0.18 -8.25
CA LEU A 191 -22.60 0.77 -8.82
C LEU A 191 -23.27 -0.17 -9.84
N ASP A 192 -22.48 -0.75 -10.75
CA ASP A 192 -22.97 -1.64 -11.80
C ASP A 192 -23.55 -2.94 -11.22
N ALA A 193 -23.18 -3.29 -9.99
CA ALA A 193 -23.73 -4.42 -9.26
C ALA A 193 -25.15 -4.18 -8.70
N ILE A 194 -25.54 -2.92 -8.41
CA ILE A 194 -26.81 -2.57 -7.73
C ILE A 194 -28.04 -3.26 -8.37
N PRO A 195 -28.22 -3.28 -9.70
CA PRO A 195 -29.40 -3.90 -10.32
C PRO A 195 -29.57 -5.40 -10.01
N TYR A 196 -28.47 -6.08 -9.68
CA TYR A 196 -28.44 -7.51 -9.40
C TYR A 196 -28.64 -7.85 -7.91
N VAL A 197 -28.53 -6.86 -7.03
CA VAL A 197 -28.72 -7.03 -5.58
C VAL A 197 -30.21 -7.08 -5.24
N LYS A 198 -30.59 -8.04 -4.40
CA LYS A 198 -31.97 -8.20 -3.90
C LYS A 198 -32.08 -8.13 -2.38
N THR A 199 -30.95 -8.04 -1.70
CA THR A 199 -30.83 -8.05 -0.24
C THR A 199 -30.77 -6.62 0.30
N LYS A 200 -31.19 -6.45 1.57
CA LYS A 200 -31.21 -5.12 2.21
C LYS A 200 -29.79 -4.57 2.39
N TYR A 201 -28.82 -5.41 2.69
CA TYR A 201 -27.44 -5.00 2.93
C TYR A 201 -26.50 -5.55 1.86
N SER A 202 -25.45 -4.79 1.56
CA SER A 202 -24.35 -5.23 0.70
C SER A 202 -23.03 -5.12 1.44
N MET A 203 -22.23 -6.18 1.37
CA MET A 203 -20.83 -6.14 1.78
C MET A 203 -20.00 -5.73 0.57
N LEU A 204 -19.48 -4.51 0.60
CA LEU A 204 -18.59 -4.00 -0.44
C LEU A 204 -17.17 -4.37 -0.05
N LEU A 205 -16.47 -5.08 -0.93
CA LEU A 205 -15.08 -5.47 -0.74
C LEU A 205 -14.26 -5.12 -1.98
N HIS A 206 -13.01 -4.73 -1.75
CA HIS A 206 -11.96 -4.90 -2.74
C HIS A 206 -11.30 -6.26 -2.55
N ASN A 207 -10.68 -6.78 -3.60
CA ASN A 207 -10.02 -8.09 -3.55
C ASN A 207 -8.70 -8.10 -2.75
N ASP A 208 -8.45 -7.06 -1.97
CA ASP A 208 -7.34 -6.88 -1.04
C ASP A 208 -7.75 -6.98 0.44
N GLY A 209 -9.06 -7.09 0.76
CA GLY A 209 -9.59 -7.14 2.13
C GLY A 209 -9.99 -8.55 2.60
N TYR A 210 -9.11 -9.25 3.33
CA TYR A 210 -9.36 -10.61 3.82
C TYR A 210 -9.96 -10.61 5.22
N ALA A 211 -11.05 -11.35 5.43
CA ALA A 211 -11.60 -11.53 6.77
C ALA A 211 -10.64 -12.33 7.66
N LEU A 212 -10.29 -11.77 8.83
CA LEU A 212 -9.48 -12.48 9.82
C LEU A 212 -10.29 -13.51 10.63
N ASP A 213 -11.61 -13.37 10.64
CA ASP A 213 -12.52 -14.15 11.48
C ASP A 213 -13.65 -14.75 10.65
N SER A 214 -14.08 -15.97 10.98
CA SER A 214 -15.19 -16.64 10.28
C SER A 214 -16.56 -16.00 10.54
N PHE A 215 -16.70 -15.25 11.62
CA PHE A 215 -17.93 -14.51 11.93
C PHE A 215 -17.96 -13.10 11.32
N PHE A 216 -16.93 -12.68 10.57
CA PHE A 216 -16.75 -11.31 10.07
C PHE A 216 -18.00 -10.70 9.44
N GLY A 217 -18.59 -11.36 8.44
CA GLY A 217 -19.76 -10.83 7.73
C GLY A 217 -21.00 -10.75 8.61
N CYS A 218 -21.21 -11.76 9.46
CA CYS A 218 -22.32 -11.77 10.41
C CYS A 218 -22.19 -10.67 11.48
N GLU A 219 -20.97 -10.47 12.01
CA GLU A 219 -20.71 -9.48 13.05
C GLU A 219 -20.99 -8.06 12.58
N LEU A 220 -20.58 -7.70 11.35
CA LEU A 220 -20.92 -6.39 10.76
C LEU A 220 -22.44 -6.24 10.56
N LEU A 221 -23.10 -7.28 10.04
CA LEU A 221 -24.55 -7.27 9.80
C LEU A 221 -25.34 -7.10 11.09
N GLN A 222 -25.03 -7.89 12.11
CA GLN A 222 -25.71 -7.85 13.39
C GLN A 222 -25.41 -6.56 14.16
N ALA A 223 -24.18 -6.05 14.09
CA ALA A 223 -23.83 -4.77 14.72
C ALA A 223 -24.65 -3.61 14.13
N LEU A 224 -24.72 -3.52 12.79
CA LEU A 224 -25.50 -2.48 12.12
C LEU A 224 -27.00 -2.61 12.44
N LYS A 225 -27.56 -3.83 12.34
CA LYS A 225 -28.96 -4.10 12.68
C LYS A 225 -29.29 -3.75 14.13
N ALA A 226 -28.43 -4.15 15.06
CA ALA A 226 -28.61 -3.84 16.47
C ALA A 226 -28.64 -2.33 16.68
N ARG A 227 -27.68 -1.60 16.10
CA ARG A 227 -27.63 -0.15 16.25
C ARG A 227 -28.83 0.56 15.60
N GLN A 228 -29.25 0.14 14.40
CA GLN A 228 -30.45 0.67 13.75
C GLN A 228 -31.74 0.39 14.54
N ARG A 229 -31.81 -0.73 15.27
CA ARG A 229 -32.97 -1.07 16.12
C ARG A 229 -32.95 -0.31 17.44
N ASP A 230 -31.80 -0.25 18.10
CA ASP A 230 -31.67 0.30 19.45
C ASP A 230 -31.61 1.84 19.42
N GLU A 231 -31.17 2.43 18.30
CA GLU A 231 -31.12 3.87 18.05
C GLU A 231 -31.71 4.22 16.66
N PRO A 232 -33.03 4.10 16.44
CA PRO A 232 -33.64 4.29 15.12
C PRO A 232 -33.39 5.68 14.50
N ASP A 233 -33.26 6.71 15.32
CA ASP A 233 -33.03 8.10 14.87
C ASP A 233 -31.55 8.44 14.63
N SER A 234 -30.64 7.49 14.84
CA SER A 234 -29.19 7.72 14.72
C SER A 234 -28.66 7.70 13.27
N ASN A 235 -29.49 7.30 12.30
CA ASN A 235 -29.14 7.23 10.87
C ASN A 235 -27.86 6.45 10.54
N TYR A 236 -27.52 5.40 11.30
CA TYR A 236 -26.44 4.50 10.88
C TYR A 236 -26.86 3.73 9.64
N SER A 237 -26.07 3.86 8.57
CA SER A 237 -26.31 3.18 7.29
C SER A 237 -25.13 2.32 6.83
N LEU A 238 -24.01 2.37 7.55
CA LEU A 238 -22.80 1.62 7.25
C LEU A 238 -22.19 1.04 8.53
N ALA A 239 -21.54 -0.12 8.40
CA ALA A 239 -20.66 -0.67 9.42
C ALA A 239 -19.27 -0.95 8.83
N ALA A 240 -18.24 -0.36 9.45
CA ALA A 240 -16.85 -0.46 9.05
C ALA A 240 -16.06 -1.32 10.05
N PRO A 241 -15.23 -2.28 9.58
CA PRO A 241 -14.45 -3.16 10.44
C PRO A 241 -13.19 -2.47 10.98
N MET A 242 -12.51 -3.14 11.93
CA MET A 242 -11.12 -2.86 12.24
C MET A 242 -10.22 -3.37 11.12
N LEU A 243 -9.41 -2.48 10.55
CA LEU A 243 -8.46 -2.83 9.51
C LEU A 243 -7.07 -3.14 10.07
N PHE A 244 -6.50 -4.23 9.57
CA PHE A 244 -5.11 -4.63 9.77
C PHE A 244 -4.39 -4.63 8.44
N GLU A 245 -3.07 -4.63 8.47
CA GLU A 245 -2.21 -4.74 7.31
C GLU A 245 -1.12 -5.78 7.57
N SER A 246 -0.93 -6.65 6.58
CA SER A 246 0.17 -7.62 6.55
C SER A 246 1.50 -6.93 6.27
N LYS A 247 2.53 -7.35 6.99
CA LYS A 247 3.90 -6.88 6.77
C LYS A 247 4.78 -7.93 6.12
N ALA A 248 5.88 -7.48 5.54
CA ALA A 248 6.90 -8.34 4.96
C ALA A 248 7.46 -9.38 5.95
N ASP A 249 7.49 -9.08 7.26
CA ASP A 249 7.94 -10.01 8.31
C ASP A 249 6.84 -10.97 8.80
N GLY A 250 5.68 -10.99 8.12
CA GLY A 250 4.49 -11.78 8.47
C GLY A 250 3.68 -11.22 9.64
N SER A 251 4.05 -10.08 10.22
CA SER A 251 3.27 -9.46 11.30
C SER A 251 2.04 -8.72 10.78
N LEU A 252 1.04 -8.54 11.65
CA LEU A 252 -0.15 -7.74 11.39
C LEU A 252 -0.14 -6.49 12.28
N ALA A 253 -0.20 -5.31 11.66
CA ALA A 253 -0.37 -4.03 12.36
C ALA A 253 -1.75 -3.45 12.05
N ALA A 254 -2.24 -2.57 12.92
CA ALA A 254 -3.41 -1.77 12.56
C ALA A 254 -3.11 -0.97 11.30
N HIS A 255 -4.05 -0.96 10.37
CA HIS A 255 -3.96 -0.10 9.21
C HIS A 255 -3.85 1.36 9.68
N ALA A 256 -2.90 2.12 9.14
CA ALA A 256 -2.73 3.52 9.52
C ALA A 256 -4.00 4.27 9.12
N THR A 257 -4.67 4.88 10.08
CA THR A 257 -5.99 5.48 9.88
C THR A 257 -5.92 6.99 10.03
N GLN A 258 -6.66 7.70 9.18
CA GLN A 258 -6.71 9.15 9.23
C GLN A 258 -7.55 9.60 10.43
N THR A 259 -7.33 10.80 10.94
CA THR A 259 -8.18 11.40 11.96
C THR A 259 -8.20 12.91 11.79
N ASN A 260 -9.02 13.60 12.59
CA ASN A 260 -9.06 15.07 12.59
C ASN A 260 -9.36 15.65 11.20
N LEU A 261 -10.35 15.05 10.51
CA LEU A 261 -10.84 15.54 9.23
C LEU A 261 -11.54 16.89 9.43
N ARG A 262 -10.98 17.94 8.84
CA ARG A 262 -11.38 19.33 9.08
C ARG A 262 -11.14 20.21 7.85
N LEU A 263 -11.69 21.42 7.90
CA LEU A 263 -11.32 22.51 7.00
C LEU A 263 -10.32 23.43 7.69
N VAL A 264 -9.37 23.92 6.91
CA VAL A 264 -8.41 24.96 7.29
C VAL A 264 -8.57 26.10 6.30
N GLU A 265 -8.76 27.32 6.80
CA GLU A 265 -8.79 28.53 5.97
C GLU A 265 -7.36 28.87 5.55
N ASP A 266 -7.16 29.17 4.27
CA ASP A 266 -5.85 29.46 3.67
C ASP A 266 -5.95 30.31 2.41
N ASP A 267 -4.79 30.66 1.84
CA ASP A 267 -4.68 31.48 0.63
C ASP A 267 -4.86 30.66 -0.67
N SER A 268 -5.40 29.44 -0.60
CA SER A 268 -5.69 28.65 -1.79
C SER A 268 -6.77 29.33 -2.65
N PRO A 269 -6.90 29.00 -3.95
CA PRO A 269 -7.94 29.58 -4.80
C PRO A 269 -9.37 29.35 -4.30
N GLN A 270 -9.59 28.33 -3.47
CA GLN A 270 -10.87 28.02 -2.85
C GLN A 270 -11.05 28.70 -1.47
N GLY A 271 -10.00 29.33 -0.93
CA GLY A 271 -9.96 29.96 0.39
C GLY A 271 -9.94 28.99 1.57
N MET A 272 -9.95 27.68 1.30
CA MET A 272 -9.92 26.63 2.32
C MET A 272 -9.44 25.30 1.76
N THR A 273 -8.74 24.53 2.59
CA THR A 273 -8.26 23.18 2.29
C THR A 273 -8.85 22.16 3.25
N VAL A 274 -9.28 21.01 2.72
CA VAL A 274 -9.60 19.81 3.51
C VAL A 274 -8.31 19.21 4.04
N ARG A 275 -8.22 19.00 5.35
CA ARG A 275 -7.04 18.43 6.03
C ARG A 275 -7.44 17.23 6.87
N HIS A 276 -6.52 16.28 6.98
CA HIS A 276 -6.61 15.15 7.90
C HIS A 276 -5.22 14.73 8.36
N ASP A 277 -5.15 14.10 9.53
CA ASP A 277 -3.91 13.72 10.18
C ASP A 277 -3.71 12.20 10.10
N HIS A 278 -2.47 11.74 10.01
CA HIS A 278 -2.17 10.34 10.30
C HIS A 278 -2.18 10.08 11.81
N SER A 279 -3.05 9.18 12.27
CA SER A 279 -3.14 8.87 13.70
C SER A 279 -2.13 7.80 14.12
N LEU A 280 -1.01 8.21 14.71
CA LEU A 280 -0.03 7.29 15.29
C LEU A 280 -0.66 6.40 16.37
N ARG A 281 -1.55 6.95 17.20
CA ARG A 281 -2.29 6.18 18.23
C ARG A 281 -3.13 5.06 17.60
N ARG A 282 -3.86 5.35 16.51
CA ARG A 282 -4.64 4.31 15.81
C ARG A 282 -3.72 3.32 15.09
N ALA A 283 -2.62 3.77 14.47
CA ALA A 283 -1.64 2.89 13.81
C ALA A 283 -0.93 1.93 14.79
N LEU A 284 -0.78 2.33 16.06
CA LEU A 284 -0.19 1.50 17.10
C LEU A 284 -1.20 0.55 17.77
N ASN A 285 -2.48 0.59 17.39
CA ASN A 285 -3.52 -0.27 17.95
C ASN A 285 -3.27 -1.75 17.65
N ARG A 286 -3.64 -2.62 18.61
CA ARG A 286 -3.57 -4.08 18.48
C ARG A 286 -4.93 -4.78 18.56
N GLY A 287 -6.02 -4.06 18.28
CA GLY A 287 -7.38 -4.58 18.18
C GLY A 287 -8.22 -4.51 19.46
N ARG A 288 -7.65 -4.05 20.59
CA ARG A 288 -8.35 -3.93 21.88
C ARG A 288 -8.48 -2.48 22.37
N ASP A 289 -7.88 -1.52 21.67
CA ASP A 289 -7.75 -0.16 22.16
C ASP A 289 -8.95 0.74 21.82
N TYR A 290 -9.90 0.25 21.01
CA TYR A 290 -11.11 0.99 20.62
C TYR A 290 -12.36 0.20 20.91
N GLN A 291 -13.40 0.93 21.29
CA GLN A 291 -14.75 0.42 21.46
C GLN A 291 -15.55 0.68 20.19
N GLU A 292 -16.59 -0.12 20.01
CA GLU A 292 -17.59 0.13 18.97
C GLU A 292 -18.25 1.49 19.18
N GLY A 293 -18.45 2.23 18.09
CA GLY A 293 -19.04 3.56 18.16
C GLY A 293 -19.03 4.28 16.80
N PRO A 294 -19.33 5.58 16.78
CA PRO A 294 -19.32 6.35 15.54
C PRO A 294 -17.91 6.41 14.92
N GLN A 295 -17.80 6.09 13.63
CA GLN A 295 -16.65 6.41 12.81
C GLN A 295 -16.90 7.75 12.11
N THR A 296 -16.18 8.80 12.52
CA THR A 296 -16.44 10.16 12.04
C THR A 296 -15.56 10.57 10.88
N ASP A 297 -14.29 10.15 10.86
CA ASP A 297 -13.27 10.85 10.08
C ASP A 297 -13.00 10.27 8.69
N PHE A 298 -13.29 8.99 8.46
CA PHE A 298 -13.04 8.32 7.17
C PHE A 298 -13.79 6.98 7.09
N VAL A 299 -13.97 6.49 5.86
CA VAL A 299 -14.42 5.12 5.57
C VAL A 299 -13.42 4.52 4.59
N GLU A 300 -12.59 3.59 5.05
CA GLU A 300 -11.67 2.89 4.15
C GLU A 300 -12.44 1.94 3.23
N ASP A 301 -11.99 1.86 1.98
CA ASP A 301 -12.74 1.21 0.91
C ASP A 301 -12.42 -0.28 0.73
N HIS A 302 -11.43 -0.80 1.46
CA HIS A 302 -11.03 -2.21 1.45
C HIS A 302 -12.19 -3.18 1.79
N GLY A 303 -13.06 -2.76 2.72
CA GLY A 303 -14.23 -3.55 3.04
C GLY A 303 -15.14 -2.96 4.11
N PHE A 304 -16.45 -2.90 3.82
CA PHE A 304 -17.47 -2.47 4.77
C PHE A 304 -18.86 -2.97 4.36
N LEU A 305 -19.79 -2.98 5.32
CA LEU A 305 -21.21 -3.26 5.09
C LEU A 305 -21.98 -1.95 4.94
N ILE A 306 -22.93 -1.91 4.00
CA ILE A 306 -23.78 -0.74 3.73
C ILE A 306 -25.22 -1.16 3.42
N ASP A 307 -26.19 -0.33 3.79
CA ASP A 307 -27.57 -0.40 3.27
C ASP A 307 -27.54 -0.30 1.72
N THR A 308 -28.08 -1.29 1.02
CA THR A 308 -27.96 -1.42 -0.45
C THR A 308 -28.47 -0.17 -1.20
N ASP A 309 -29.53 0.47 -0.72
CA ASP A 309 -30.11 1.68 -1.34
C ASP A 309 -29.20 2.92 -1.24
N LYS A 310 -28.20 2.89 -0.36
CA LYS A 310 -27.27 4.00 -0.12
C LYS A 310 -26.04 3.96 -1.02
N ILE A 311 -25.71 2.80 -1.60
CA ILE A 311 -24.53 2.60 -2.46
C ILE A 311 -24.49 3.66 -3.57
N GLY A 312 -25.60 3.82 -4.29
CA GLY A 312 -25.70 4.78 -5.40
C GLY A 312 -25.46 6.23 -4.99
N THR A 313 -25.65 6.57 -3.71
CA THR A 313 -25.38 7.91 -3.16
C THR A 313 -23.93 8.05 -2.69
N VAL A 314 -23.44 7.10 -1.89
CA VAL A 314 -22.12 7.18 -1.24
C VAL A 314 -20.98 6.97 -2.23
N ILE A 315 -21.16 6.07 -3.19
CA ILE A 315 -20.09 5.68 -4.11
C ILE A 315 -20.05 6.64 -5.31
N ASP A 316 -18.91 7.30 -5.49
CA ASP A 316 -18.61 8.16 -6.64
C ASP A 316 -17.38 7.62 -7.40
N PRO A 317 -17.57 6.98 -8.56
CA PRO A 317 -16.48 6.39 -9.33
C PRO A 317 -15.41 7.39 -9.78
N LYS A 318 -15.76 8.68 -9.90
CA LYS A 318 -14.82 9.76 -10.29
C LYS A 318 -13.98 10.27 -9.11
N ALA A 319 -14.36 9.91 -7.88
CA ALA A 319 -13.60 10.20 -6.66
C ALA A 319 -12.58 9.10 -6.29
N SER A 320 -12.41 8.08 -7.14
CA SER A 320 -11.60 6.88 -6.84
C SER A 320 -10.08 7.07 -7.04
N PHE A 321 -9.28 6.10 -6.57
CA PHE A 321 -7.82 5.89 -6.72
C PHE A 321 -6.89 6.47 -5.66
N THR A 322 -7.33 7.44 -4.85
CA THR A 322 -6.45 8.03 -3.83
C THR A 322 -7.15 8.73 -2.65
N LEU A 323 -8.37 9.24 -2.82
CA LEU A 323 -9.05 10.09 -1.83
C LEU A 323 -10.54 9.73 -1.70
N GLU A 324 -10.94 8.57 -2.19
CA GLU A 324 -12.31 8.04 -2.13
C GLU A 324 -12.84 7.97 -0.71
N TYR A 325 -12.01 7.63 0.26
CA TYR A 325 -12.39 7.53 1.67
C TYR A 325 -12.83 8.88 2.26
N ILE A 326 -12.28 10.01 1.76
CA ILE A 326 -12.69 11.37 2.14
C ILE A 326 -14.02 11.72 1.49
N ASP A 327 -14.16 11.42 0.20
CA ASP A 327 -15.40 11.69 -0.53
C ASP A 327 -16.60 10.93 0.05
N MET A 328 -16.40 9.65 0.38
CA MET A 328 -17.43 8.81 0.98
C MET A 328 -17.87 9.36 2.34
N ILE A 329 -16.93 9.68 3.25
CA ILE A 329 -17.30 10.18 4.58
C ILE A 329 -17.95 11.58 4.51
N MET A 330 -17.49 12.45 3.62
CA MET A 330 -18.11 13.77 3.41
C MET A 330 -19.52 13.63 2.82
N THR A 331 -19.73 12.71 1.87
CA THR A 331 -21.05 12.42 1.29
C THR A 331 -22.01 11.85 2.33
N ILE A 332 -21.54 10.94 3.18
CA ILE A 332 -22.31 10.36 4.29
C ILE A 332 -22.75 11.46 5.27
N ARG A 333 -21.83 12.36 5.66
CA ARG A 333 -22.15 13.51 6.52
C ARG A 333 -23.14 14.48 5.86
N ALA A 334 -22.95 14.78 4.57
CA ALA A 334 -23.86 15.65 3.82
C ALA A 334 -25.29 15.09 3.72
N LYS A 335 -25.47 13.78 3.92
CA LYS A 335 -26.76 13.12 4.00
C LYS A 335 -27.31 12.96 5.42
N GLY A 336 -26.57 13.37 6.43
CA GLY A 336 -26.92 13.14 7.83
C GLY A 336 -26.88 11.66 8.24
N TRP A 337 -26.13 10.83 7.49
CA TRP A 337 -25.92 9.42 7.79
C TRP A 337 -24.68 9.23 8.65
N ARG A 338 -24.58 8.05 9.30
CA ARG A 338 -23.47 7.70 10.18
C ARG A 338 -22.89 6.34 9.84
N VAL A 339 -21.63 6.17 10.21
CA VAL A 339 -20.88 4.92 10.07
C VAL A 339 -20.61 4.35 11.45
N LEU A 340 -20.95 3.09 11.66
CA LEU A 340 -20.64 2.34 12.87
C LEU A 340 -19.26 1.70 12.71
N PHE A 341 -18.32 2.04 13.60
CA PHE A 341 -17.07 1.31 13.72
C PHE A 341 -17.30 0.05 14.56
N THR A 342 -17.03 -1.13 13.98
CA THR A 342 -17.23 -2.43 14.62
C THR A 342 -15.88 -3.14 14.80
N PRO A 343 -15.12 -2.88 15.88
CA PRO A 343 -13.76 -3.37 16.04
C PRO A 343 -13.64 -4.89 16.22
N THR A 344 -14.73 -5.57 16.55
CA THR A 344 -14.80 -7.03 16.65
C THR A 344 -14.80 -7.72 15.30
N ALA A 345 -15.28 -7.04 14.24
CA ALA A 345 -15.12 -7.48 12.86
C ALA A 345 -13.76 -7.00 12.34
N ARG A 346 -12.89 -7.92 11.95
CA ARG A 346 -11.51 -7.60 11.57
C ARG A 346 -11.21 -8.01 10.14
N LEU A 347 -10.63 -7.08 9.39
CA LEU A 347 -10.25 -7.24 7.99
C LEU A 347 -8.75 -6.97 7.82
N GLU A 348 -8.07 -7.79 7.05
CA GLU A 348 -6.67 -7.65 6.69
C GLU A 348 -6.56 -7.10 5.27
N PHE A 349 -5.96 -5.91 5.14
CA PHE A 349 -5.44 -5.43 3.87
C PHE A 349 -4.18 -6.21 3.51
N ARG A 350 -4.27 -6.99 2.43
CA ARG A 350 -3.22 -7.88 1.95
C ARG A 350 -3.03 -7.67 0.45
N VAL A 351 -1.78 -7.45 0.03
CA VAL A 351 -1.39 -7.43 -1.39
C VAL A 351 -0.19 -8.35 -1.59
N THR A 352 -0.39 -9.64 -1.34
CA THR A 352 0.69 -10.65 -1.37
C THR A 352 0.79 -11.38 -2.70
N GLU A 353 -0.27 -11.36 -3.51
CA GLU A 353 -0.32 -12.07 -4.80
C GLU A 353 -0.23 -11.03 -5.93
N PHE A 354 0.99 -10.78 -6.39
CA PHE A 354 1.26 -9.83 -7.47
C PHE A 354 2.09 -10.49 -8.57
N SER A 355 1.54 -10.56 -9.78
CA SER A 355 2.21 -11.12 -10.96
C SER A 355 2.44 -10.06 -12.03
N TRP A 356 3.18 -10.44 -13.08
CA TRP A 356 3.40 -9.57 -14.24
C TRP A 356 2.08 -9.09 -14.86
N ARG A 357 0.98 -9.85 -14.71
CA ARG A 357 -0.36 -9.52 -15.24
C ARG A 357 -0.92 -8.25 -14.62
N ASP A 358 -0.52 -7.93 -13.39
CA ASP A 358 -1.05 -6.81 -12.62
C ASP A 358 -0.36 -5.50 -13.00
N ILE A 359 0.90 -5.55 -13.43
CA ILE A 359 1.72 -4.36 -13.73
C ILE A 359 1.00 -3.37 -14.65
N PRO A 360 0.48 -3.76 -15.83
CA PRO A 360 -0.10 -2.78 -16.75
C PRO A 360 -1.31 -2.06 -16.16
N TYR A 361 -2.16 -2.78 -15.42
CA TYR A 361 -3.34 -2.19 -14.79
C TYR A 361 -2.95 -1.33 -13.57
N PHE A 362 -2.05 -1.83 -12.74
CA PHE A 362 -1.58 -1.18 -11.53
C PHE A 362 -0.87 0.16 -11.82
N MET A 363 -0.02 0.19 -12.87
CA MET A 363 0.71 1.41 -13.26
C MET A 363 -0.20 2.54 -13.72
N TYR A 364 -1.30 2.24 -14.41
CA TYR A 364 -2.28 3.27 -14.78
C TYR A 364 -3.00 3.85 -13.57
N LYS A 365 -3.51 2.97 -12.70
CA LYS A 365 -4.32 3.36 -11.55
C LYS A 365 -3.57 4.16 -10.53
N ARG A 366 -2.30 3.80 -10.31
CA ARG A 366 -1.39 4.49 -9.41
C ARG A 366 -0.51 5.51 -10.15
N SER A 367 -0.93 5.95 -11.34
CA SER A 367 -0.26 7.05 -12.04
C SER A 367 -0.62 8.39 -11.39
N GLU A 368 0.35 9.30 -11.37
CA GLU A 368 0.17 10.64 -10.82
C GLU A 368 -0.95 11.38 -11.57
N ALA A 369 -1.02 11.24 -12.90
CA ALA A 369 -2.06 11.88 -13.71
C ALA A 369 -3.49 11.47 -13.30
N THR A 370 -3.72 10.17 -13.03
CA THR A 370 -5.02 9.69 -12.56
C THR A 370 -5.34 10.25 -11.16
N ALA A 371 -4.37 10.18 -10.24
CA ALA A 371 -4.57 10.61 -8.86
C ALA A 371 -4.82 12.13 -8.73
N HIS A 372 -4.08 12.95 -9.49
CA HIS A 372 -4.33 14.39 -9.55
C HIS A 372 -5.66 14.72 -10.22
N GLY A 373 -6.07 13.94 -11.23
CA GLY A 373 -7.41 14.06 -11.82
C GLY A 373 -8.52 13.85 -10.78
N THR A 374 -8.36 12.87 -9.89
CA THR A 374 -9.26 12.65 -8.75
C THR A 374 -9.26 13.83 -7.80
N ARG A 375 -8.08 14.36 -7.43
CA ARG A 375 -7.96 15.54 -6.58
C ARG A 375 -8.69 16.75 -7.18
N ASP A 376 -8.43 17.06 -8.44
CA ASP A 376 -9.06 18.19 -9.15
C ASP A 376 -10.58 18.01 -9.25
N TYR A 377 -11.05 16.77 -9.43
CA TYR A 377 -12.47 16.43 -9.38
C TYR A 377 -13.08 16.72 -8.00
N LEU A 378 -12.41 16.31 -6.92
CA LEU A 378 -12.87 16.57 -5.55
C LEU A 378 -12.87 18.06 -5.21
N MET A 379 -11.87 18.81 -5.69
CA MET A 379 -11.83 20.26 -5.53
C MET A 379 -13.03 20.93 -6.18
N ALA A 380 -13.37 20.51 -7.41
CA ALA A 380 -14.55 21.00 -8.10
C ALA A 380 -15.86 20.55 -7.42
N LYS A 381 -15.92 19.32 -6.91
CA LYS A 381 -17.11 18.77 -6.23
C LYS A 381 -17.40 19.49 -4.92
N TRP A 382 -16.41 19.60 -4.05
CA TRP A 382 -16.58 20.08 -2.68
C TRP A 382 -16.26 21.56 -2.48
N GLN A 383 -15.79 22.25 -3.54
CA GLN A 383 -15.45 23.68 -3.52
C GLN A 383 -14.45 24.01 -2.39
N ALA A 384 -13.51 23.11 -2.16
CA ALA A 384 -12.40 23.25 -1.22
C ALA A 384 -11.17 22.62 -1.85
N ASN A 385 -9.98 23.11 -1.49
CA ASN A 385 -8.74 22.48 -1.93
C ASN A 385 -8.55 21.13 -1.21
N PHE A 386 -7.83 20.20 -1.84
CA PHE A 386 -7.57 18.85 -1.29
C PHE A 386 -6.07 18.59 -1.19
N PRO A 387 -5.63 17.82 -0.19
CA PRO A 387 -4.22 17.63 0.08
C PRO A 387 -3.57 16.79 -1.01
N ASN A 388 -2.35 17.16 -1.39
CA ASN A 388 -1.49 16.34 -2.20
C ASN A 388 -0.81 15.28 -1.33
N THR A 389 -1.42 14.12 -1.15
CA THR A 389 -0.90 13.12 -0.22
C THR A 389 0.30 12.34 -0.77
N GLY A 390 0.57 12.38 -2.08
CA GLY A 390 1.59 11.53 -2.71
C GLY A 390 1.33 10.03 -2.62
N PHE A 391 0.19 9.63 -2.04
CA PHE A 391 -0.07 8.26 -1.61
C PHE A 391 -0.04 7.27 -2.78
N TRP A 392 -0.41 7.70 -3.99
CA TRP A 392 -0.34 6.88 -5.20
C TRP A 392 1.09 6.45 -5.56
N THR A 393 2.05 7.38 -5.57
CA THR A 393 3.46 7.06 -5.91
C THR A 393 4.07 6.19 -4.84
N TYR A 394 3.74 6.48 -3.59
CA TYR A 394 4.10 5.68 -2.43
C TYR A 394 3.65 4.21 -2.53
N ILE A 395 2.35 3.96 -2.78
CA ILE A 395 1.80 2.60 -2.91
C ILE A 395 2.39 1.90 -4.13
N LYS A 396 2.54 2.62 -5.25
CA LYS A 396 3.15 2.10 -6.49
C LYS A 396 4.51 1.47 -6.21
N TYR A 397 5.42 2.20 -5.56
CA TYR A 397 6.78 1.70 -5.31
C TYR A 397 6.83 0.63 -4.21
N THR A 398 6.05 0.77 -3.14
CA THR A 398 6.03 -0.22 -2.04
C THR A 398 5.67 -1.64 -2.52
N ILE A 399 4.83 -1.75 -3.55
CA ILE A 399 4.41 -3.04 -4.12
C ILE A 399 5.37 -3.49 -5.23
N ILE A 400 5.64 -2.63 -6.22
CA ILE A 400 6.40 -3.06 -7.42
C ILE A 400 7.87 -3.34 -7.10
N GLU A 401 8.46 -2.66 -6.12
CA GLU A 401 9.89 -2.81 -5.79
C GLU A 401 10.28 -4.22 -5.31
N GLN A 402 9.30 -5.00 -4.87
CA GLN A 402 9.50 -6.37 -4.39
C GLN A 402 9.64 -7.38 -5.54
N HIS A 403 9.41 -6.97 -6.80
CA HIS A 403 9.21 -7.90 -7.91
C HIS A 403 10.28 -7.76 -9.01
N VAL A 404 10.84 -8.92 -9.39
CA VAL A 404 11.77 -9.08 -10.51
C VAL A 404 11.25 -10.20 -11.41
N TYR A 405 11.14 -9.94 -12.71
CA TYR A 405 10.70 -10.91 -13.71
C TYR A 405 11.77 -11.11 -14.78
N ARG A 406 12.08 -12.37 -15.12
CA ARG A 406 13.07 -12.75 -16.14
C ARG A 406 12.54 -13.79 -17.13
N ASP A 407 13.16 -13.81 -18.30
CA ASP A 407 12.90 -14.83 -19.34
C ASP A 407 13.47 -16.19 -18.89
N GLU A 408 14.71 -16.19 -18.40
CA GLU A 408 15.38 -17.34 -17.80
C GLU A 408 15.51 -17.15 -16.28
N LEU A 409 15.02 -18.11 -15.49
CA LEU A 409 15.12 -18.07 -14.03
C LEU A 409 16.58 -18.29 -13.61
N ARG A 410 17.27 -17.22 -13.19
CA ARG A 410 18.62 -17.30 -12.60
C ARG A 410 18.62 -18.02 -11.25
N ARG A 411 17.49 -18.05 -10.52
CA ARG A 411 17.29 -18.85 -9.29
C ARG A 411 16.04 -19.70 -9.45
N VAL A 412 16.16 -21.00 -9.17
CA VAL A 412 14.99 -21.90 -9.06
C VAL A 412 14.22 -21.49 -7.81
N CYS A 413 13.03 -20.93 -7.99
CA CYS A 413 12.10 -20.71 -6.89
C CYS A 413 11.63 -22.07 -6.37
N ASP A 414 11.64 -22.28 -5.06
CA ASP A 414 10.87 -23.38 -4.49
C ASP A 414 9.38 -23.13 -4.76
N ALA A 415 8.75 -24.02 -5.53
CA ALA A 415 7.35 -23.92 -5.90
C ALA A 415 6.40 -24.03 -4.69
N ALA A 416 6.89 -24.48 -3.52
CA ALA A 416 6.12 -24.55 -2.28
C ALA A 416 6.02 -23.19 -1.55
N VAL A 417 6.78 -22.18 -1.97
CA VAL A 417 6.79 -20.86 -1.34
C VAL A 417 5.61 -20.04 -1.84
N ALA A 418 4.66 -19.75 -0.93
CA ALA A 418 3.42 -19.02 -1.24
C ALA A 418 3.63 -17.59 -1.76
N ASN A 419 4.81 -16.98 -1.53
CA ASN A 419 5.15 -15.65 -2.02
C ASN A 419 6.63 -15.55 -2.44
N PRO A 420 7.02 -16.01 -3.64
CA PRO A 420 8.42 -16.09 -4.07
C PRO A 420 9.12 -14.72 -4.13
N SER A 421 8.40 -13.63 -4.41
CA SER A 421 8.98 -12.27 -4.49
C SER A 421 9.44 -11.75 -3.13
N ALA A 422 8.71 -12.06 -2.05
CA ALA A 422 9.11 -11.72 -0.68
C ALA A 422 10.41 -12.42 -0.21
N HIS A 423 10.87 -13.45 -0.93
CA HIS A 423 12.12 -14.17 -0.66
C HIS A 423 13.26 -13.79 -1.61
N GLY A 424 13.09 -12.73 -2.41
CA GLY A 424 14.12 -12.26 -3.34
C GLY A 424 14.36 -13.22 -4.50
N CYS A 425 13.31 -13.90 -4.97
CA CYS A 425 13.37 -14.79 -6.12
C CYS A 425 12.87 -14.11 -7.40
N ASP A 426 13.48 -14.47 -8.54
CA ASP A 426 13.04 -14.01 -9.86
C ASP A 426 11.80 -14.79 -10.31
N LEU A 427 10.87 -14.11 -10.97
CA LEU A 427 9.63 -14.69 -11.52
C LEU A 427 9.70 -14.76 -13.04
N HIS A 428 8.88 -15.61 -13.68
CA HIS A 428 8.87 -15.69 -15.14
C HIS A 428 8.17 -14.49 -15.80
N LEU A 429 8.74 -14.02 -16.91
CA LEU A 429 8.11 -13.09 -17.85
C LEU A 429 7.02 -13.76 -18.71
N PRO A 430 6.07 -12.98 -19.26
CA PRO A 430 5.13 -13.50 -20.24
C PRO A 430 5.81 -13.86 -21.56
N THR A 431 5.35 -14.92 -22.22
CA THR A 431 5.85 -15.36 -23.53
C THR A 431 5.24 -14.58 -24.69
N ALA A 432 3.99 -14.11 -24.55
CA ALA A 432 3.32 -13.36 -25.59
C ALA A 432 3.91 -11.95 -25.71
N TRP A 433 4.35 -11.59 -26.92
CA TRP A 433 4.98 -10.30 -27.19
C TRP A 433 4.14 -9.09 -26.73
N LYS A 434 2.82 -9.14 -26.92
CA LYS A 434 1.92 -8.03 -26.53
C LYS A 434 1.96 -7.76 -25.02
N ASP A 435 2.13 -8.81 -24.22
CA ASP A 435 2.15 -8.72 -22.76
C ASP A 435 3.52 -8.21 -22.31
N GLN A 436 4.60 -8.64 -22.98
CA GLN A 436 5.93 -8.03 -22.82
C GLN A 436 5.90 -6.53 -23.16
N ALA A 437 5.25 -6.15 -24.27
CA ALA A 437 5.09 -4.75 -24.65
C ALA A 437 4.33 -3.97 -23.57
N ALA A 438 3.23 -4.50 -23.04
CA ALA A 438 2.49 -3.85 -21.96
C ALA A 438 3.36 -3.59 -20.70
N LEU A 439 4.29 -4.50 -20.38
CA LEU A 439 5.27 -4.30 -19.31
C LEU A 439 6.27 -3.19 -19.63
N VAL A 440 6.79 -3.12 -20.87
CA VAL A 440 7.71 -2.06 -21.30
C VAL A 440 7.03 -0.69 -21.22
N PHE A 441 5.82 -0.55 -21.78
CA PHE A 441 5.07 0.72 -21.66
C PHE A 441 4.74 1.04 -20.20
N GLY A 442 4.38 0.03 -19.40
CA GLY A 442 4.13 0.16 -17.96
C GLY A 442 5.35 0.65 -17.17
N PHE A 443 6.57 0.24 -17.54
CA PHE A 443 7.80 0.77 -16.94
C PHE A 443 7.95 2.27 -17.19
N PHE A 444 7.73 2.75 -18.42
CA PHE A 444 7.80 4.20 -18.67
C PHE A 444 6.69 4.97 -17.95
N GLN A 445 5.51 4.35 -17.75
CA GLN A 445 4.44 4.89 -16.89
C GLN A 445 4.87 4.93 -15.41
N MET A 446 5.63 3.93 -14.95
CA MET A 446 6.17 3.84 -13.61
C MET A 446 7.16 4.97 -13.32
N VAL A 447 8.10 5.19 -14.25
CA VAL A 447 9.16 6.21 -14.21
C VAL A 447 8.56 7.60 -14.04
N GLY A 448 7.48 7.92 -14.78
CA GLY A 448 6.80 9.22 -14.67
C GLY A 448 6.25 9.78 -15.98
N TYR A 449 6.55 9.13 -17.12
CA TYR A 449 5.91 9.49 -18.39
C TYR A 449 4.42 9.12 -18.35
N ASN A 450 3.58 9.91 -19.00
CA ASN A 450 2.13 9.70 -18.97
C ASN A 450 1.44 9.92 -20.34
N ARG A 451 2.22 10.18 -21.38
CA ARG A 451 1.78 10.33 -22.77
C ARG A 451 2.70 9.57 -23.72
N TYR A 452 2.10 9.04 -24.79
CA TYR A 452 2.76 8.23 -25.80
C TYR A 452 2.35 8.70 -27.19
N GLN A 453 3.30 8.88 -28.11
CA GLN A 453 3.02 9.28 -29.48
C GLN A 453 2.88 8.04 -30.38
N LEU A 454 1.63 7.72 -30.77
CA LEU A 454 1.32 6.53 -31.57
C LEU A 454 0.62 6.92 -32.88
N GLY A 455 1.34 6.81 -34.00
CA GLY A 455 0.79 7.07 -35.34
C GLY A 455 0.31 8.52 -35.52
N GLY A 456 1.13 9.49 -35.11
CA GLY A 456 0.80 10.91 -35.20
C GLY A 456 -0.14 11.46 -34.11
N LYS A 457 -0.69 10.60 -33.24
CA LYS A 457 -1.57 10.99 -32.13
C LYS A 457 -0.89 10.78 -30.78
N THR A 458 -1.00 11.77 -29.89
CA THR A 458 -0.63 11.62 -28.48
C THR A 458 -1.76 10.96 -27.70
N VAL A 459 -1.46 9.89 -26.96
CA VAL A 459 -2.43 9.07 -26.23
C VAL A 459 -1.98 8.78 -24.80
N ASP A 460 -2.92 8.41 -23.93
CA ASP A 460 -2.61 7.95 -22.57
C ASP A 460 -2.30 6.44 -22.53
N PHE A 461 -1.82 5.95 -21.39
CA PHE A 461 -1.42 4.55 -21.24
C PHE A 461 -2.58 3.57 -21.43
N ILE A 462 -3.83 3.94 -21.09
CA ILE A 462 -4.97 3.05 -21.30
C ILE A 462 -5.25 2.84 -22.78
N GLU A 463 -5.20 3.91 -23.59
CA GLU A 463 -5.35 3.77 -25.03
C GLU A 463 -4.21 2.93 -25.65
N VAL A 464 -2.99 2.96 -25.08
CA VAL A 464 -1.91 2.02 -25.45
C VAL A 464 -2.35 0.57 -25.19
N LEU A 465 -2.80 0.26 -23.97
CA LEU A 465 -3.21 -1.10 -23.59
C LEU A 465 -4.35 -1.62 -24.47
N GLU A 466 -5.36 -0.78 -24.73
CA GLU A 466 -6.46 -1.13 -25.63
C GLU A 466 -5.99 -1.38 -27.08
N ARG A 467 -5.02 -0.61 -27.58
CA ARG A 467 -4.44 -0.82 -28.92
C ARG A 467 -3.64 -2.13 -28.97
N LEU A 468 -2.82 -2.41 -27.96
CA LEU A 468 -2.07 -3.67 -27.87
C LEU A 468 -3.00 -4.89 -27.84
N ASP A 469 -4.10 -4.83 -27.08
CA ASP A 469 -5.10 -5.90 -27.03
C ASP A 469 -5.85 -6.08 -28.36
N ARG A 470 -5.98 -5.01 -29.16
CA ARG A 470 -6.47 -5.06 -30.55
C ARG A 470 -5.42 -5.49 -31.58
N GLY A 471 -4.21 -5.85 -31.16
CA GLY A 471 -3.14 -6.39 -32.02
C GLY A 471 -2.21 -5.36 -32.67
N TRP A 472 -2.35 -4.08 -32.31
CA TRP A 472 -1.39 -3.03 -32.70
C TRP A 472 -0.01 -3.30 -32.09
N GLY A 473 1.05 -2.83 -32.76
CA GLY A 473 2.39 -2.81 -32.19
C GLY A 473 3.26 -1.70 -32.80
N PRO A 474 4.31 -1.24 -32.09
CA PRO A 474 5.24 -0.23 -32.58
C PRO A 474 5.93 -0.63 -33.89
N SER A 475 6.29 0.38 -34.68
CA SER A 475 7.10 0.21 -35.91
C SER A 475 8.53 -0.18 -35.54
N SER A 476 9.18 -0.97 -36.41
CA SER A 476 10.61 -1.26 -36.29
C SER A 476 11.50 -0.10 -36.79
N LYS A 477 10.90 0.89 -37.47
CA LYS A 477 11.63 2.01 -38.10
C LYS A 477 11.65 3.28 -37.26
N GLU A 478 10.72 3.39 -36.31
CA GLU A 478 10.51 4.61 -35.54
C GLU A 478 10.38 4.26 -34.06
N PRO A 479 11.12 4.94 -33.18
CA PRO A 479 10.96 4.75 -31.75
C PRO A 479 9.63 5.34 -31.26
N VAL A 480 9.11 4.78 -30.17
CA VAL A 480 7.96 5.31 -29.45
C VAL A 480 8.42 6.53 -28.68
N GLN A 481 7.86 7.70 -28.98
CA GLN A 481 8.08 8.90 -28.19
C GLN A 481 7.20 8.88 -26.96
N VAL A 482 7.78 9.20 -25.81
CA VAL A 482 7.11 9.35 -24.53
C VAL A 482 7.28 10.76 -24.00
N SER A 483 6.29 11.25 -23.27
CA SER A 483 6.38 12.53 -22.59
C SER A 483 5.58 12.54 -21.29
N ARG A 484 5.92 13.50 -20.42
CA ARG A 484 5.08 13.87 -19.29
C ARG A 484 4.30 15.12 -19.69
N THR A 485 2.99 15.12 -19.44
CA THR A 485 2.16 16.32 -19.46
C THR A 485 1.50 16.51 -18.11
N LEU A 486 1.52 17.75 -17.61
CA LEU A 486 0.86 18.13 -16.36
C LEU A 486 -0.55 18.69 -16.60
N TRP A 487 -0.85 19.08 -17.85
CA TRP A 487 -2.12 19.71 -18.18
C TRP A 487 -3.28 18.72 -18.04
N ARG A 488 -4.34 19.16 -17.35
CA ARG A 488 -5.60 18.46 -17.22
C ARG A 488 -6.75 19.41 -17.54
N PRO A 489 -7.79 18.94 -18.25
CA PRO A 489 -8.94 19.78 -18.58
C PRO A 489 -9.72 20.17 -17.32
N PRO A 490 -10.32 21.38 -17.27
CA PRO A 490 -11.11 21.80 -16.13
C PRO A 490 -12.35 20.93 -15.95
N ILE A 491 -12.69 20.63 -14.69
CA ILE A 491 -13.87 19.84 -14.34
C ILE A 491 -15.11 20.74 -14.37
N LYS A 492 -15.94 20.59 -15.41
CA LYS A 492 -17.12 21.44 -15.65
C LYS A 492 -18.41 20.95 -14.98
N SER A 493 -18.49 19.66 -14.65
CA SER A 493 -19.71 19.05 -14.14
C SER A 493 -19.37 17.96 -13.13
N PRO A 494 -18.89 18.34 -11.93
CA PRO A 494 -18.73 17.39 -10.84
C PRO A 494 -20.11 16.90 -10.37
N ARG A 495 -20.15 15.75 -9.69
CA ARG A 495 -21.38 15.30 -9.04
C ARG A 495 -21.82 16.33 -8.00
N ALA A 496 -23.10 16.69 -8.01
CA ALA A 496 -23.64 17.64 -7.04
C ALA A 496 -23.46 17.13 -5.61
N THR A 497 -23.07 18.03 -4.71
CA THR A 497 -23.07 17.80 -3.26
C THR A 497 -24.43 18.19 -2.67
N TYR A 498 -24.77 17.63 -1.51
CA TYR A 498 -26.03 17.95 -0.82
C TYR A 498 -25.89 19.16 0.10
N LEU A 499 -24.68 19.38 0.63
CA LEU A 499 -24.28 20.48 1.49
C LEU A 499 -22.86 20.91 1.08
N SER A 500 -22.47 22.13 1.42
CA SER A 500 -21.11 22.62 1.25
C SER A 500 -20.15 21.95 2.24
N SER A 501 -18.85 21.94 1.90
CA SER A 501 -17.80 21.43 2.79
C SER A 501 -17.84 22.09 4.18
N ARG A 502 -18.12 23.39 4.23
CA ARG A 502 -18.21 24.19 5.48
C ARG A 502 -19.37 23.78 6.38
N GLU A 503 -20.45 23.25 5.81
CA GLU A 503 -21.60 22.77 6.57
C GLU A 503 -21.37 21.38 7.20
N ILE A 504 -20.41 20.60 6.69
CA ILE A 504 -20.22 19.19 7.09
C ILE A 504 -18.89 18.90 7.79
N LEU A 505 -17.90 19.77 7.63
CA LEU A 505 -16.58 19.64 8.26
C LEU A 505 -16.38 20.73 9.32
N PRO A 506 -15.80 20.39 10.48
CA PRO A 506 -15.38 21.40 11.45
C PRO A 506 -14.26 22.25 10.86
N VAL A 507 -14.23 23.54 11.19
CA VAL A 507 -13.10 24.42 10.89
C VAL A 507 -12.09 24.30 12.04
N GLY A 508 -10.81 24.13 11.72
CA GLY A 508 -9.74 24.01 12.71
C GLY A 508 -8.42 24.63 12.25
N PRO A 509 -7.40 24.68 13.12
CA PRO A 509 -6.11 25.29 12.78
C PRO A 509 -5.31 24.42 11.80
N ALA A 510 -4.42 25.06 11.05
CA ALA A 510 -3.34 24.39 10.31
C ALA A 510 -2.30 23.78 11.29
N GLY A 511 -1.63 22.71 10.88
CA GLY A 511 -0.42 22.22 11.57
C GLY A 511 -0.67 21.57 12.93
N THR A 512 -1.88 21.10 13.22
CA THR A 512 -2.23 20.49 14.52
C THR A 512 -1.86 19.01 14.64
N GLY A 513 -1.18 18.43 13.64
CA GLY A 513 -0.87 17.00 13.58
C GLY A 513 0.13 16.62 12.49
N VAL A 514 0.26 15.31 12.23
CA VAL A 514 1.06 14.77 11.13
C VAL A 514 0.21 14.77 9.86
N GLU A 515 0.21 15.92 9.17
CA GLU A 515 -0.54 16.12 7.93
C GLU A 515 0.14 15.45 6.74
N ALA A 516 -0.66 14.86 5.85
CA ALA A 516 -0.19 14.24 4.62
C ALA A 516 -0.24 15.25 3.47
N GLU A 517 0.78 16.10 3.35
CA GLU A 517 0.89 17.06 2.24
C GLU A 517 2.31 17.09 1.67
N MET A 518 2.41 16.78 0.37
CA MET A 518 3.61 16.99 -0.42
C MET A 518 3.55 18.35 -1.10
N GLU A 519 4.66 19.08 -1.03
CA GLU A 519 4.80 20.43 -1.59
C GLU A 519 4.58 20.46 -3.12
N HIS A 520 5.05 19.42 -3.82
CA HIS A 520 5.03 19.38 -5.28
C HIS A 520 4.06 18.34 -5.77
N GLU A 521 3.21 18.76 -6.71
CA GLU A 521 2.19 17.92 -7.32
C GLU A 521 2.80 16.69 -7.99
N TYR A 522 3.75 16.91 -8.92
CA TYR A 522 4.45 15.84 -9.61
C TYR A 522 5.87 15.71 -9.11
N LEU A 523 6.28 14.47 -8.88
CA LEU A 523 7.64 14.19 -8.49
C LEU A 523 8.60 14.27 -9.68
N PRO A 524 9.81 14.83 -9.48
CA PRO A 524 10.85 14.78 -10.47
C PRO A 524 11.40 13.35 -10.59
N PHE A 525 11.97 13.02 -11.75
CA PHE A 525 12.54 11.70 -11.98
C PHE A 525 13.74 11.76 -12.91
N SER A 526 14.48 10.66 -12.95
CA SER A 526 15.57 10.44 -13.91
C SER A 526 15.54 9.01 -14.43
N VAL A 527 15.96 8.84 -15.68
CA VAL A 527 16.08 7.54 -16.32
C VAL A 527 17.37 7.47 -17.12
N ALA A 528 18.09 6.36 -17.03
CA ALA A 528 19.27 6.11 -17.85
C ALA A 528 19.00 5.03 -18.89
N LYS A 529 19.68 5.16 -20.04
CA LYS A 529 19.72 4.17 -21.12
C LYS A 529 21.14 3.71 -21.30
N LEU A 530 21.34 2.39 -21.31
CA LEU A 530 22.60 1.75 -21.68
C LEU A 530 22.41 0.86 -22.90
N THR A 531 23.36 0.88 -23.82
CA THR A 531 23.32 0.04 -25.03
C THR A 531 24.52 -0.88 -25.13
N PHE A 532 24.25 -2.15 -25.44
CA PHE A 532 25.23 -3.22 -25.59
C PHE A 532 25.04 -3.92 -26.94
N GLY A 533 26.10 -4.51 -27.49
CA GLY A 533 26.03 -5.26 -28.75
C GLY A 533 25.23 -6.57 -28.64
N SER A 534 25.03 -7.11 -27.44
CA SER A 534 24.17 -8.28 -27.18
C SER A 534 23.77 -8.33 -25.71
N CYS A 535 22.73 -9.09 -25.36
CA CYS A 535 22.33 -9.24 -23.95
C CYS A 535 23.29 -10.12 -23.15
N ALA A 536 24.06 -11.00 -23.82
CA ALA A 536 25.12 -11.78 -23.19
C ALA A 536 26.33 -10.91 -22.79
N ALA A 537 26.48 -9.72 -23.41
CA ALA A 537 27.55 -8.79 -23.10
C ALA A 537 27.22 -7.85 -21.92
N VAL A 538 26.04 -7.98 -21.30
CA VAL A 538 25.63 -7.14 -20.17
C VAL A 538 26.33 -7.62 -18.90
N PRO A 539 27.19 -6.81 -18.26
CA PRO A 539 27.87 -7.21 -17.02
C PRO A 539 26.88 -7.43 -15.88
N ASP A 540 27.16 -8.36 -14.98
CA ASP A 540 26.27 -8.69 -13.85
C ASP A 540 26.00 -7.48 -12.93
N GLY A 541 26.99 -6.60 -12.75
CA GLY A 541 26.81 -5.35 -12.00
C GLY A 541 25.77 -4.43 -12.64
N VAL A 542 25.73 -4.35 -13.99
CA VAL A 542 24.74 -3.56 -14.73
C VAL A 542 23.37 -4.25 -14.70
N ASP A 543 23.32 -5.57 -14.91
CA ASP A 543 22.08 -6.35 -14.80
C ASP A 543 21.41 -6.21 -13.41
N ALA A 544 22.21 -6.02 -12.35
CA ALA A 544 21.73 -5.77 -11.00
C ALA A 544 21.02 -4.42 -10.84
N VAL A 545 21.32 -3.42 -11.67
CA VAL A 545 20.70 -2.09 -11.62
C VAL A 545 19.71 -1.84 -12.77
N CYS A 546 19.61 -2.73 -13.76
CA CYS A 546 18.65 -2.64 -14.84
C CYS A 546 17.20 -2.80 -14.33
N GLY A 547 16.37 -1.80 -14.64
CA GLY A 547 14.91 -1.81 -14.47
C GLY A 547 14.19 -2.53 -15.61
N LEU A 548 14.68 -2.35 -16.85
CA LEU A 548 14.32 -3.19 -18.00
C LEU A 548 15.58 -3.65 -18.72
N LEU A 549 15.56 -4.88 -19.22
CA LEU A 549 16.52 -5.35 -20.22
C LEU A 549 15.77 -5.80 -21.47
N LEU A 550 16.06 -5.15 -22.60
CA LEU A 550 15.39 -5.38 -23.88
C LEU A 550 16.39 -5.95 -24.88
N GLU A 551 16.09 -7.13 -25.41
CA GLU A 551 16.77 -7.68 -26.58
C GLU A 551 16.13 -7.11 -27.85
N GLN A 552 16.97 -6.57 -28.74
CA GLN A 552 16.59 -5.97 -30.01
C GLN A 552 17.43 -6.58 -31.14
N ALA A 553 17.07 -6.31 -32.40
CA ALA A 553 17.74 -6.91 -33.56
C ALA A 553 19.24 -6.58 -33.64
N GLU A 554 19.65 -5.40 -33.18
CA GLU A 554 21.02 -4.89 -33.29
C GLU A 554 21.75 -4.85 -31.94
N GLY A 555 21.16 -5.40 -30.88
CA GLY A 555 21.82 -5.46 -29.57
C GLY A 555 20.86 -5.55 -28.39
N CYS A 556 21.31 -5.03 -27.25
CA CYS A 556 20.57 -5.05 -26.00
C CYS A 556 20.54 -3.67 -25.36
N VAL A 557 19.38 -3.29 -24.81
CA VAL A 557 19.18 -2.00 -24.16
C VAL A 557 18.75 -2.21 -22.72
N CYS A 558 19.51 -1.65 -21.79
CA CYS A 558 19.15 -1.58 -20.38
C CYS A 558 18.59 -0.19 -20.06
N TRP A 559 17.43 -0.16 -19.40
CA TRP A 559 16.84 1.06 -18.86
C TRP A 559 16.88 1.02 -17.34
N ILE A 560 17.30 2.13 -16.71
CA ILE A 560 17.42 2.24 -15.26
C ILE A 560 16.50 3.36 -14.78
N ASN A 561 15.58 3.03 -13.87
CA ASN A 561 14.71 3.99 -13.21
C ASN A 561 15.38 4.53 -11.94
N MET A 562 15.49 5.86 -11.84
CA MET A 562 16.10 6.57 -10.70
C MET A 562 15.16 7.69 -10.23
N PRO A 563 14.12 7.38 -9.43
CA PRO A 563 13.28 8.38 -8.81
C PRO A 563 14.06 9.13 -7.73
N THR A 564 13.79 10.43 -7.56
CA THR A 564 14.60 11.29 -6.69
C THR A 564 14.55 10.93 -5.21
N PHE A 565 13.49 10.25 -4.79
CA PHE A 565 13.24 9.85 -3.39
C PHE A 565 13.81 8.48 -3.00
N LYS A 566 14.47 7.75 -3.88
CA LYS A 566 15.14 6.46 -3.54
C LYS A 566 16.65 6.64 -3.48
N SER A 567 17.09 7.62 -2.69
CA SER A 567 18.50 7.97 -2.51
C SER A 567 19.29 6.96 -1.65
N ASN A 568 18.60 6.08 -0.90
CA ASN A 568 19.18 5.10 0.02
C ASN A 568 20.17 5.73 1.03
N SER A 569 19.86 6.95 1.49
CA SER A 569 20.70 7.70 2.41
C SER A 569 20.83 6.99 3.78
N LEU A 570 21.91 7.29 4.52
CA LEU A 570 22.15 6.73 5.86
C LEU A 570 20.99 7.03 6.83
N LEU A 571 20.40 8.22 6.72
CA LEU A 571 19.25 8.64 7.52
C LEU A 571 18.05 7.72 7.27
N ILE A 572 17.75 7.45 6.01
CA ILE A 572 16.62 6.60 5.62
C ILE A 572 16.82 5.15 6.08
N ARG A 573 18.03 4.61 5.97
CA ARG A 573 18.35 3.28 6.51
C ARG A 573 18.15 3.22 8.02
N PHE A 574 18.53 4.27 8.74
CA PHE A 574 18.30 4.38 10.18
C PHE A 574 16.81 4.45 10.52
N ILE A 575 16.03 5.26 9.80
CA ILE A 575 14.57 5.36 9.97
C ILE A 575 13.90 4.02 9.69
N ALA A 576 14.32 3.30 8.66
CA ALA A 576 13.81 1.97 8.35
C ALA A 576 14.09 0.95 9.46
N ALA A 577 15.31 0.94 10.00
CA ALA A 577 15.67 0.09 11.14
C ALA A 577 14.81 0.41 12.38
N LEU A 578 14.59 1.70 12.67
CA LEU A 578 13.75 2.14 13.78
C LEU A 578 12.28 1.75 13.57
N ALA A 579 11.72 2.00 12.38
CA ALA A 579 10.33 1.66 12.05
C ALA A 579 10.08 0.15 12.19
N ALA A 580 11.02 -0.69 11.74
CA ALA A 580 10.97 -2.13 11.92
C ALA A 580 10.96 -2.52 13.41
N LEU A 581 11.86 -1.93 14.22
CA LEU A 581 11.97 -2.20 15.66
C LEU A 581 10.65 -1.93 16.40
N VAL A 582 9.98 -0.82 16.09
CA VAL A 582 8.73 -0.42 16.77
C VAL A 582 7.48 -1.02 16.12
N LYS A 583 7.66 -1.94 15.16
CA LYS A 583 6.58 -2.56 14.40
C LYS A 583 5.67 -1.50 13.78
N LEU A 584 6.23 -0.44 13.21
CA LEU A 584 5.53 0.39 12.23
C LEU A 584 5.58 -0.30 10.85
N PRO A 585 4.63 -0.06 9.96
CA PRO A 585 4.68 -0.57 8.59
C PRO A 585 5.91 -0.03 7.85
N SER A 586 6.65 -0.89 7.13
CA SER A 586 7.87 -0.51 6.37
C SER A 586 7.59 0.64 5.39
N ARG A 587 6.38 0.66 4.86
CA ARG A 587 5.86 1.71 3.97
C ARG A 587 5.94 3.13 4.57
N VAL A 588 6.03 3.34 5.89
CA VAL A 588 6.28 4.68 6.45
C VAL A 588 7.61 5.27 5.97
N THR A 589 8.61 4.43 5.68
CA THR A 589 9.94 4.90 5.26
C THR A 589 9.90 5.49 3.84
N THR A 590 9.21 4.83 2.90
CA THR A 590 9.03 5.35 1.54
C THR A 590 8.28 6.68 1.54
N PHE A 591 7.30 6.86 2.42
CA PHE A 591 6.61 8.15 2.56
C PHE A 591 7.55 9.24 3.08
N VAL A 592 8.35 8.94 4.12
CA VAL A 592 9.33 9.88 4.67
C VAL A 592 10.40 10.25 3.65
N GLU A 593 10.91 9.27 2.90
CA GLU A 593 11.80 9.45 1.75
C GLU A 593 11.21 10.45 0.75
N MET A 594 9.96 10.24 0.33
CA MET A 594 9.27 11.12 -0.62
C MET A 594 9.07 12.54 -0.07
N ALA A 595 8.78 12.68 1.22
CA ALA A 595 8.62 13.99 1.86
C ALA A 595 9.94 14.76 1.98
N LEU A 596 11.07 14.06 2.20
CA LEU A 596 12.38 14.70 2.36
C LEU A 596 13.06 15.00 1.03
N ASP A 597 12.97 14.09 0.07
CA ASP A 597 13.71 14.15 -1.20
C ASP A 597 12.83 14.59 -2.38
N GLY A 598 11.51 14.72 -2.19
CA GLY A 598 10.55 15.07 -3.25
C GLY A 598 10.79 16.44 -3.90
N SER A 599 11.49 17.35 -3.21
CA SER A 599 11.85 18.69 -3.70
C SER A 599 13.23 18.76 -4.37
N ARG A 600 13.93 17.63 -4.52
CA ARG A 600 15.22 17.58 -5.24
C ARG A 600 15.00 17.42 -6.74
N ASN A 601 15.64 18.25 -7.56
CA ASN A 601 15.59 18.12 -9.02
C ASN A 601 16.23 16.80 -9.52
N GLY A 602 15.68 16.24 -10.58
CA GLY A 602 16.21 15.03 -11.21
C GLY A 602 17.62 15.24 -11.75
N THR A 603 17.88 16.38 -12.38
CA THR A 603 19.20 16.77 -12.89
C THR A 603 20.27 16.79 -11.80
N GLU A 604 19.94 17.30 -10.62
CA GLU A 604 20.84 17.31 -9.47
C GLU A 604 21.01 15.91 -8.86
N HIS A 605 19.95 15.10 -8.88
CA HIS A 605 19.96 13.73 -8.36
C HIS A 605 20.97 12.83 -9.07
N VAL A 606 21.10 12.97 -10.40
CA VAL A 606 21.99 12.12 -11.22
C VAL A 606 23.29 12.80 -11.67
N LEU A 607 23.64 13.97 -11.10
CA LEU A 607 24.85 14.71 -11.45
C LEU A 607 26.14 13.84 -11.45
N PRO A 608 26.38 12.95 -10.47
CA PRO A 608 27.57 12.09 -10.47
C PRO A 608 27.68 11.15 -11.67
N LEU A 609 26.57 10.82 -12.32
CA LEU A 609 26.52 9.91 -13.47
C LEU A 609 26.80 10.61 -14.81
N ARG A 610 26.72 11.95 -14.86
CA ARG A 610 26.94 12.75 -16.08
C ARG A 610 28.33 12.52 -16.69
N ARG A 611 29.34 12.18 -15.88
CA ARG A 611 30.69 11.85 -16.35
C ARG A 611 30.77 10.59 -17.23
N PHE A 612 29.76 9.73 -17.19
CA PHE A 612 29.69 8.52 -18.01
C PHE A 612 28.89 8.72 -19.31
N GLU A 613 28.32 9.90 -19.55
CA GLU A 613 27.56 10.17 -20.78
C GLU A 613 28.43 10.03 -22.03
N GLY A 614 27.91 9.32 -23.02
CA GLY A 614 28.61 8.99 -24.25
C GLY A 614 27.74 8.19 -25.20
N SER A 615 28.36 7.46 -26.13
CA SER A 615 27.64 6.66 -27.13
C SER A 615 26.80 5.53 -26.53
N SER A 616 27.23 4.98 -25.39
CA SER A 616 26.65 3.77 -24.80
C SER A 616 25.85 4.03 -23.53
N PHE A 617 25.87 5.26 -23.00
CA PHE A 617 25.16 5.66 -21.78
C PHE A 617 24.57 7.06 -21.97
N ALA A 618 23.26 7.19 -21.77
CA ALA A 618 22.53 8.45 -21.88
C ALA A 618 21.59 8.66 -20.69
N LEU A 619 21.51 9.90 -20.20
CA LEU A 619 20.59 10.29 -19.12
C LEU A 619 19.45 11.17 -19.65
N SER A 620 18.25 10.90 -19.15
CA SER A 620 17.09 11.78 -19.31
C SER A 620 16.56 12.14 -17.94
N THR A 621 16.29 13.42 -17.72
CA THR A 621 15.81 13.97 -16.45
C THR A 621 14.53 14.75 -16.68
N CYS A 622 13.73 14.85 -15.63
CA CYS A 622 12.51 15.63 -15.65
C CYS A 622 12.41 16.34 -14.29
N ASP A 623 12.72 17.64 -14.30
CA ASP A 623 12.88 18.43 -13.09
C ASP A 623 11.54 18.92 -12.53
N LEU A 624 11.60 19.58 -11.37
CA LEU A 624 10.42 20.18 -10.76
C LEU A 624 9.81 21.22 -11.68
N ARG A 625 8.47 21.20 -11.78
CA ARG A 625 7.67 22.12 -12.61
C ARG A 625 7.97 22.05 -14.11
N GLU A 626 8.84 21.15 -14.55
CA GLU A 626 9.09 20.91 -15.96
C GLU A 626 7.88 20.18 -16.57
N ALA A 627 7.12 20.91 -17.38
CA ALA A 627 5.83 20.43 -17.87
C ALA A 627 5.93 19.55 -19.13
N ASP A 628 7.08 19.54 -19.80
CA ASP A 628 7.27 18.95 -21.12
C ASP A 628 8.64 18.23 -21.24
N CYS A 629 8.86 17.20 -20.41
CA CYS A 629 10.00 16.31 -20.61
C CYS A 629 9.65 15.17 -21.56
N ARG A 630 10.62 14.77 -22.38
CA ARG A 630 10.47 13.80 -23.46
C ARG A 630 11.55 12.74 -23.41
N GLY A 631 11.19 11.55 -23.88
CA GLY A 631 12.12 10.44 -24.08
C GLY A 631 11.64 9.55 -25.21
N GLU A 632 12.41 8.54 -25.55
CA GLU A 632 12.06 7.59 -26.59
C GLU A 632 12.56 6.19 -26.30
N PHE A 633 11.83 5.17 -26.76
CA PHE A 633 12.26 3.78 -26.66
C PHE A 633 11.79 2.98 -27.88
N ALA A 634 12.48 1.88 -28.18
CA ALA A 634 12.11 0.96 -29.24
C ALA A 634 11.71 -0.41 -28.66
N PHE A 635 10.56 -0.93 -29.08
CA PHE A 635 10.09 -2.27 -28.74
C PHE A 635 9.10 -2.78 -29.80
N ASP A 636 9.65 -3.20 -30.93
CA ASP A 636 8.88 -3.76 -32.04
C ASP A 636 8.55 -5.25 -31.80
N LYS A 637 7.83 -5.89 -32.74
CA LYS A 637 7.46 -7.31 -32.66
C LYS A 637 8.63 -8.30 -32.65
N ARG A 638 9.83 -7.87 -33.04
CA ARG A 638 11.06 -8.68 -33.02
C ARG A 638 11.78 -8.56 -31.68
N SER A 639 11.56 -7.48 -30.95
CA SER A 639 12.13 -7.23 -29.64
C SER A 639 11.61 -8.24 -28.61
N ARG A 640 12.42 -8.52 -27.58
CA ARG A 640 12.06 -9.36 -26.44
C ARG A 640 12.41 -8.68 -25.12
N LEU A 641 11.51 -8.79 -24.16
CA LEU A 641 11.78 -8.38 -22.79
C LEU A 641 12.52 -9.51 -22.07
N LYS A 642 13.71 -9.22 -21.54
CA LYS A 642 14.56 -10.19 -20.82
C LYS A 642 14.53 -10.02 -19.31
N LEU A 643 14.31 -8.80 -18.85
CA LEU A 643 14.21 -8.45 -17.44
C LEU A 643 13.21 -7.32 -17.25
N PHE A 644 12.35 -7.44 -16.24
CA PHE A 644 11.65 -6.33 -15.59
C PHE A 644 12.02 -6.35 -14.12
N ARG A 645 12.42 -5.20 -13.56
CA ARG A 645 12.70 -5.01 -12.15
C ARG A 645 11.98 -3.76 -11.68
N GLY A 646 11.13 -3.93 -10.66
CA GLY A 646 10.41 -2.80 -10.07
C GLY A 646 11.26 -1.97 -9.12
N ALA A 647 12.26 -2.58 -8.48
CA ALA A 647 13.17 -1.89 -7.56
C ALA A 647 14.01 -0.85 -8.31
N PRO A 648 13.89 0.45 -7.98
CA PRO A 648 14.75 1.47 -8.57
C PRO A 648 16.18 1.35 -8.03
N ALA A 649 17.16 1.75 -8.85
CA ALA A 649 18.56 1.82 -8.44
C ALA A 649 18.90 3.22 -7.95
N THR A 650 19.83 3.31 -7.00
CA THR A 650 20.39 4.58 -6.56
C THR A 650 21.48 5.07 -7.52
N PRO A 651 21.73 6.39 -7.62
CA PRO A 651 22.85 6.89 -8.41
C PRO A 651 24.20 6.29 -8.02
N SER A 652 24.41 5.98 -6.73
CA SER A 652 25.62 5.32 -6.25
C SER A 652 25.77 3.88 -6.73
N GLU A 653 24.69 3.10 -6.76
CA GLU A 653 24.72 1.72 -7.26
C GLU A 653 24.98 1.70 -8.77
N VAL A 654 24.38 2.62 -9.51
CA VAL A 654 24.64 2.78 -10.95
C VAL A 654 26.09 3.21 -11.21
N THR A 655 26.62 4.13 -10.40
CA THR A 655 28.03 4.55 -10.48
C THR A 655 28.96 3.36 -10.32
N ALA A 656 28.77 2.56 -9.26
CA ALA A 656 29.59 1.38 -8.99
C ALA A 656 29.45 0.33 -10.11
N ALA A 657 28.25 0.14 -10.66
CA ALA A 657 28.01 -0.77 -11.77
C ALA A 657 28.74 -0.33 -13.05
N LEU A 658 28.77 0.97 -13.33
CA LEU A 658 29.46 1.55 -14.49
C LEU A 658 30.99 1.50 -14.34
N GLU A 659 31.52 1.84 -13.15
CA GLU A 659 32.96 1.76 -12.86
C GLU A 659 33.50 0.33 -12.93
N ALA A 660 32.67 -0.68 -12.68
CA ALA A 660 33.05 -2.08 -12.83
C ALA A 660 32.93 -2.61 -14.28
N ALA A 661 32.21 -1.88 -15.14
CA ALA A 661 31.88 -2.29 -16.51
C ALA A 661 32.73 -1.59 -17.59
N ILE A 662 33.27 -0.42 -17.28
CA ILE A 662 34.16 0.41 -18.11
C ILE A 662 35.58 0.22 -17.61
#